data_AF-A0A218XMR8-F1
#
_entry.id   AF-A0A218XMR8-F1
#
_cell.length_a   1.000
_cell.length_b   1.000
_cell.length_c   1.000
_cell.angle_alpha   90.00
_cell.angle_beta   90.00
_cell.angle_gamma   90.00
#
_symmetry.space_group_name_H-M   'P 1'
#
loop_
_entity.id
_entity.type
_entity.pdbx_description
1 polymer ?
#
loop_
_entity_poly.entity_id
_entity_poly.type
_entity_poly.pdbx_seq_one_letter_code
_entity_poly.pdbx_strand_id
1 'polypeptide(L)'
;MSELLFVVLFGGIILTATWAEEGLLNPAKLEMFVDELQDMPKIQGFEVINGVSRPRRLKIGMYPIRWKFHRNLPSTPVFAYGTSRSTATVPGPTIEALHGIDTHVTWLNHLPQKHILPWDPTIPTAIPSNRKGIPTVVHLHGGIEEPESDGHGDAWFTAGFRDKGPTWTKRTYHYHNHQHPGNLWYHDHAMGLTRVNLLAGLIGAYIIRHPEIEQHLGLPSCDEFDHALVVFDRGFRVDGSIYMNSTGNNPSIHPQWQPEYFGDAIIVNGKAWPYMKVRRRKYRFRIINASNARFFQFFFTNGLEFVVVGSDSAYLEEPVKTKEKLLAPSEIVDVVMDFSSSRGDSAILANNASYPYPSGDQVNEANGNVMKFIIDREPELDTSRIPKKLIRYPSPDPSSASQTRHIAMFEYTSPVDEPTHLYLNGKPYSYPATETPRAGTSEVWYVINLTQDNHPLHIHLGLFKVLDQTEIKDLGEFKDCMLKINDAERCHLSRHARGKKVDVRAHENGWKNVYKMMPGYMTKILVRFAYIHSNSSYVFDATAEPGYVYHCHVGLVLDAAMEEETRIRHLQVADAARASLGLPVLEYIVTDTPLESGQSTGKIKHPGSLLRAVEPLVSQSKVDAVAVMRHFPDDDVGYSNDYRQGMGIDDIAGVEAIISHLVVKEFQLPCAHAPALSPLPLSTSLRPKSVQKSPLALPCNKELKSPLVETGQIVKPRS
;
A
#
# COMPACT_ATOMS: atom_id res chain seq x y z
N MET A 1 -51.15 -26.78 -52.60
CA MET A 1 -51.05 -27.98 -51.76
C MET A 1 -49.82 -27.75 -50.89
N SER A 2 -49.95 -27.50 -49.58
CA SER A 2 -50.13 -28.51 -48.51
C SER A 2 -49.03 -29.57 -48.55
N GLU A 3 -48.30 -29.89 -47.47
CA GLU A 3 -48.40 -29.43 -46.07
C GLU A 3 -47.12 -29.75 -45.28
N LEU A 4 -46.99 -29.11 -44.11
CA LEU A 4 -46.18 -29.49 -42.94
C LEU A 4 -45.70 -30.95 -42.83
N LEU A 5 -44.43 -31.15 -42.40
CA LEU A 5 -44.12 -31.98 -41.22
C LEU A 5 -42.73 -31.71 -40.60
N PHE A 6 -42.77 -31.32 -39.33
CA PHE A 6 -41.84 -31.55 -38.22
C PHE A 6 -40.56 -32.41 -38.40
N VAL A 7 -39.43 -31.86 -37.92
CA VAL A 7 -38.36 -32.62 -37.24
C VAL A 7 -38.00 -31.90 -35.94
N VAL A 8 -37.90 -32.66 -34.85
CA VAL A 8 -37.66 -32.16 -33.48
C VAL A 8 -36.16 -31.98 -33.23
N LEU A 9 -35.77 -30.84 -32.66
CA LEU A 9 -34.44 -30.62 -32.09
C LEU A 9 -34.56 -30.34 -30.58
N PHE A 10 -33.92 -31.19 -29.78
CA PHE A 10 -33.99 -31.13 -28.31
C PHE A 10 -33.28 -29.87 -27.78
N GLY A 11 -34.06 -28.95 -27.19
CA GLY A 11 -33.54 -27.83 -26.42
C GLY A 11 -33.06 -28.29 -25.04
N GLY A 12 -31.77 -28.57 -24.91
CA GLY A 12 -31.14 -28.80 -23.61
C GLY A 12 -30.97 -27.50 -22.83
N ILE A 13 -31.98 -27.08 -22.09
CA ILE A 13 -31.86 -25.98 -21.12
C ILE A 13 -30.97 -26.48 -19.96
N ILE A 14 -29.69 -26.10 -19.98
CA ILE A 14 -28.84 -26.21 -18.79
C ILE A 14 -29.25 -25.08 -17.85
N LEU A 15 -30.20 -25.39 -16.97
CA LEU A 15 -30.46 -24.61 -15.76
C LEU A 15 -29.23 -24.73 -14.86
N THR A 16 -28.28 -23.82 -15.00
CA THR A 16 -27.29 -23.55 -13.96
C THR A 16 -28.03 -22.98 -12.76
N ALA A 17 -28.36 -23.85 -11.81
CA ALA A 17 -28.96 -23.46 -10.55
C ALA A 17 -28.00 -22.54 -9.80
N THR A 18 -28.32 -21.25 -9.76
CA THR A 18 -27.65 -20.25 -8.92
C THR A 18 -27.98 -20.54 -7.46
N TRP A 19 -27.08 -21.22 -6.76
CA TRP A 19 -27.21 -21.45 -5.32
C TRP A 19 -26.96 -20.14 -4.56
N ALA A 20 -28.05 -19.41 -4.37
CA ALA A 20 -28.25 -18.30 -3.43
C ALA A 20 -27.50 -16.96 -3.65
N GLU A 21 -28.15 -16.07 -4.42
CA GLU A 21 -28.22 -14.63 -4.08
C GLU A 21 -29.18 -14.35 -2.90
N GLU A 22 -29.57 -15.39 -2.14
CA GLU A 22 -30.52 -15.25 -1.03
C GLU A 22 -29.96 -14.35 0.07
N GLY A 23 -30.66 -13.25 0.32
CA GLY A 23 -30.36 -12.34 1.41
C GLY A 23 -29.45 -11.15 1.07
N LEU A 24 -29.18 -10.85 -0.21
CA LEU A 24 -28.69 -9.52 -0.60
C LEU A 24 -29.81 -8.47 -0.48
N LEU A 25 -29.48 -7.29 0.02
CA LEU A 25 -30.41 -6.16 0.05
C LEU A 25 -30.38 -5.43 -1.29
N ASN A 26 -31.49 -5.41 -2.01
CA ASN A 26 -31.66 -4.54 -3.17
C ASN A 26 -31.64 -3.06 -2.70
N PRO A 27 -30.68 -2.22 -3.16
CA PRO A 27 -30.55 -0.81 -2.81
C PRO A 27 -31.83 0.01 -3.04
N ALA A 28 -32.60 -0.30 -4.09
CA ALA A 28 -33.84 0.41 -4.44
C ALA A 28 -34.96 0.28 -3.39
N LYS A 29 -34.78 -0.57 -2.37
CA LYS A 29 -35.67 -0.64 -1.19
C LYS A 29 -35.34 0.43 -0.12
N LEU A 30 -34.22 1.13 -0.25
CA LEU A 30 -33.81 2.22 0.64
C LEU A 30 -34.07 3.57 -0.05
N GLU A 31 -34.97 4.37 0.52
CA GLU A 31 -35.27 5.71 0.03
C GLU A 31 -34.04 6.62 0.21
N MET A 32 -33.57 7.26 -0.86
CA MET A 32 -32.42 8.17 -0.83
C MET A 32 -32.74 9.51 -0.19
N PHE A 33 -31.73 10.19 0.36
CA PHE A 33 -31.82 11.57 0.88
C PHE A 33 -32.81 11.73 2.04
N VAL A 34 -33.05 10.66 2.79
CA VAL A 34 -33.94 10.68 3.97
C VAL A 34 -33.23 10.94 5.28
N ASP A 35 -31.95 10.57 5.42
CA ASP A 35 -31.16 10.73 6.64
C ASP A 35 -30.22 11.94 6.53
N GLU A 36 -30.09 12.69 7.62
CA GLU A 36 -29.17 13.84 7.71
C GLU A 36 -27.72 13.35 7.73
N LEU A 37 -26.84 14.10 7.07
CA LEU A 37 -25.40 13.88 7.08
C LEU A 37 -24.90 13.85 8.52
N GLN A 38 -24.11 12.84 8.86
CA GLN A 38 -23.53 12.73 10.19
C GLN A 38 -22.45 13.80 10.36
N ASP A 39 -22.62 14.64 11.38
CA ASP A 39 -21.53 15.46 11.91
C ASP A 39 -20.52 14.54 12.63
N MET A 40 -19.24 14.69 12.29
CA MET A 40 -18.18 13.77 12.69
C MET A 40 -17.39 14.36 13.87
N PRO A 41 -17.19 13.60 14.98
CA PRO A 41 -16.51 14.15 16.15
C PRO A 41 -15.10 14.66 15.82
N LYS A 42 -14.78 15.89 16.22
CA LYS A 42 -13.45 16.50 16.03
C LYS A 42 -12.57 16.31 17.27
N ILE A 43 -11.31 15.95 17.07
CA ILE A 43 -10.29 15.79 18.12
C ILE A 43 -9.08 16.65 17.77
N GLN A 44 -8.74 17.58 18.65
CA GLN A 44 -7.52 18.40 18.49
C GLN A 44 -6.28 17.56 18.85
N GLY A 45 -5.32 17.44 17.92
CA GLY A 45 -4.02 16.79 18.06
C GLY A 45 -3.00 17.59 18.90
N PHE A 46 -3.39 18.78 19.32
CA PHE A 46 -2.65 19.68 20.20
C PHE A 46 -3.51 20.08 21.41
N GLU A 47 -2.90 20.72 22.39
CA GLU A 47 -3.56 21.38 23.52
C GLU A 47 -3.15 22.85 23.61
N VAL A 48 -4.00 23.72 24.14
CA VAL A 48 -3.69 25.16 24.30
C VAL A 48 -3.57 25.47 25.78
N ILE A 49 -2.34 25.77 26.23
CA ILE A 49 -2.03 26.10 27.62
C ILE A 49 -1.51 27.54 27.65
N ASN A 50 -2.17 28.42 28.39
CA ASN A 50 -1.84 29.86 28.49
C ASN A 50 -1.71 30.55 27.12
N GLY A 51 -2.57 30.18 26.16
CA GLY A 51 -2.56 30.72 24.79
C GLY A 51 -1.48 30.13 23.87
N VAL A 52 -0.66 29.19 24.34
CA VAL A 52 0.39 28.52 23.55
C VAL A 52 -0.05 27.11 23.20
N SER A 53 -0.02 26.77 21.91
CA SER A 53 -0.23 25.40 21.43
C SER A 53 0.93 24.49 21.85
N ARG A 54 0.61 23.31 22.38
CA ARG A 54 1.56 22.30 22.86
C ARG A 54 1.22 20.92 22.28
N PRO A 55 2.22 20.02 22.17
CA PRO A 55 2.00 18.64 21.77
C PRO A 55 0.98 17.92 22.66
N ARG A 56 0.11 17.11 22.05
CA ARG A 56 -0.87 16.29 22.80
C ARG A 56 -0.67 14.80 22.55
N ARG A 57 -0.98 14.01 23.57
CA ARG A 57 -1.03 12.54 23.50
C ARG A 57 -2.49 12.07 23.42
N LEU A 58 -2.85 11.48 22.30
CA LEU A 58 -4.14 10.86 22.03
C LEU A 58 -4.07 9.34 22.24
N LYS A 59 -5.21 8.75 22.60
CA LYS A 59 -5.44 7.30 22.58
C LYS A 59 -6.69 7.07 21.74
N ILE A 60 -6.53 6.35 20.63
CA ILE A 60 -7.64 6.08 19.70
C ILE A 60 -7.70 4.56 19.50
N GLY A 61 -8.85 3.98 19.83
CA GLY A 61 -9.09 2.56 19.76
C GLY A 61 -9.91 2.15 18.54
N MET A 62 -9.61 0.97 17.99
CA MET A 62 -10.43 0.24 17.02
C MET A 62 -11.42 -0.64 17.79
N TYR A 63 -12.73 -0.39 17.65
CA TYR A 63 -13.77 -1.07 18.42
C TYR A 63 -14.80 -1.78 17.53
N PRO A 64 -15.25 -2.99 17.90
CA PRO A 64 -16.42 -3.61 17.30
C PRO A 64 -17.70 -2.94 17.84
N ILE A 65 -18.45 -2.28 16.96
CA ILE A 65 -19.72 -1.62 17.29
C ILE A 65 -20.82 -2.04 16.29
N ARG A 66 -22.04 -1.54 16.49
CA ARG A 66 -23.08 -1.56 15.46
C ARG A 66 -23.34 -0.12 15.01
N TRP A 67 -23.35 0.11 13.71
CA TRP A 67 -23.57 1.41 13.10
C TRP A 67 -24.81 1.40 12.21
N LYS A 68 -25.53 2.52 12.09
CA LYS A 68 -26.76 2.59 11.30
C LYS A 68 -26.58 3.49 10.09
N PHE A 69 -26.21 2.86 8.96
CA PHE A 69 -25.98 3.55 7.69
C PHE A 69 -27.26 4.17 7.08
N HIS A 70 -28.43 3.57 7.31
CA HIS A 70 -29.71 4.09 6.83
C HIS A 70 -30.83 3.77 7.81
N ARG A 71 -31.86 4.62 7.92
CA ARG A 71 -33.00 4.45 8.84
C ARG A 71 -33.76 3.14 8.68
N ASN A 72 -33.86 2.62 7.46
CA ASN A 72 -34.58 1.39 7.13
C ASN A 72 -33.65 0.18 6.99
N LEU A 73 -32.33 0.37 7.15
CA LEU A 73 -31.36 -0.72 7.27
C LEU A 73 -31.24 -1.15 8.76
N PRO A 74 -31.21 -2.45 9.07
CA PRO A 74 -30.83 -2.92 10.40
C PRO A 74 -29.40 -2.47 10.75
N SER A 75 -29.11 -2.17 12.02
CA SER A 75 -27.78 -1.68 12.41
C SER A 75 -26.67 -2.69 12.08
N THR A 76 -25.70 -2.28 11.28
CA THR A 76 -24.62 -3.09 10.70
C THR A 76 -23.46 -3.31 11.69
N PRO A 77 -22.94 -4.55 11.84
CA PRO A 77 -21.67 -4.77 12.55
C PRO A 77 -20.50 -4.11 11.81
N VAL A 78 -19.69 -3.31 12.50
CA VAL A 78 -18.55 -2.59 11.92
C VAL A 78 -17.37 -2.53 12.89
N PHE A 79 -16.19 -2.22 12.36
CA PHE A 79 -15.03 -1.78 13.14
C PHE A 79 -14.88 -0.26 13.00
N ALA A 80 -14.72 0.42 14.12
CA ALA A 80 -14.80 1.87 14.20
C ALA A 80 -13.68 2.45 15.05
N TYR A 81 -13.11 3.58 14.65
CA TYR A 81 -12.15 4.32 15.47
C TYR A 81 -12.88 5.25 16.46
N GLY A 82 -12.37 5.38 17.68
CA GLY A 82 -12.87 6.32 18.69
C GLY A 82 -11.96 6.45 19.91
N THR A 83 -12.18 7.44 20.75
CA THR A 83 -11.47 7.55 22.05
C THR A 83 -11.94 6.53 23.08
N SER A 84 -13.15 6.01 22.90
CA SER A 84 -13.74 4.89 23.63
C SER A 84 -14.69 4.13 22.70
N ARG A 85 -15.22 2.98 23.16
CA ARG A 85 -16.25 2.24 22.41
C ARG A 85 -17.54 3.03 22.20
N SER A 86 -17.88 3.98 23.09
CA SER A 86 -19.11 4.78 23.00
C SER A 86 -18.95 6.04 22.15
N THR A 87 -17.72 6.48 21.88
CA THR A 87 -17.40 7.60 20.97
C THR A 87 -16.89 7.12 19.61
N ALA A 88 -16.86 5.80 19.38
CA ALA A 88 -16.43 5.22 18.12
C ALA A 88 -17.49 5.41 17.04
N THR A 89 -17.05 5.87 15.87
CA THR A 89 -17.89 6.21 14.72
C THR A 89 -17.33 5.59 13.44
N VAL A 90 -18.14 5.53 12.38
CA VAL A 90 -17.67 5.24 11.02
C VAL A 90 -18.09 6.39 10.10
N PRO A 91 -17.16 7.18 9.52
CA PRO A 91 -15.72 7.20 9.77
C PRO A 91 -15.35 7.46 11.24
N GLY A 92 -14.09 7.23 11.58
CA GLY A 92 -13.50 7.68 12.83
C GLY A 92 -13.56 9.20 13.02
N PRO A 93 -13.27 9.68 14.24
CA PRO A 93 -13.21 11.11 14.53
C PRO A 93 -12.20 11.83 13.64
N THR A 94 -12.54 13.04 13.19
CA THR A 94 -11.62 13.92 12.46
C THR A 94 -10.55 14.43 13.42
N ILE A 95 -9.27 14.19 13.14
CA ILE A 95 -8.17 14.72 13.94
C ILE A 95 -7.69 16.03 13.32
N GLU A 96 -7.68 17.12 14.08
CA GLU A 96 -7.15 18.41 13.63
C GLU A 96 -5.83 18.72 14.34
N ALA A 97 -4.76 18.89 13.56
CA ALA A 97 -3.43 19.22 14.02
C ALA A 97 -3.02 20.64 13.59
N LEU A 98 -1.99 21.18 14.24
CA LEU A 98 -1.35 22.42 13.84
C LEU A 98 0.01 22.12 13.21
N HIS A 99 0.33 22.84 12.14
CA HIS A 99 1.67 22.85 11.56
C HIS A 99 2.72 23.16 12.65
N GLY A 100 3.80 22.38 12.69
CA GLY A 100 4.88 22.56 13.66
C GLY A 100 4.59 22.07 15.09
N ILE A 101 3.45 21.44 15.35
CA ILE A 101 3.08 20.93 16.69
C ILE A 101 2.91 19.41 16.67
N ASP A 102 3.79 18.71 17.40
CA ASP A 102 3.76 17.24 17.48
C ASP A 102 2.41 16.70 17.98
N THR A 103 1.81 15.79 17.23
CA THR A 103 0.66 14.98 17.66
C THR A 103 1.13 13.56 17.94
N HIS A 104 0.89 13.05 19.14
CA HIS A 104 1.25 11.67 19.50
C HIS A 104 0.00 10.79 19.60
N VAL A 105 -0.09 9.68 18.86
CA VAL A 105 -1.26 8.80 18.89
C VAL A 105 -0.89 7.37 19.29
N THR A 106 -1.41 6.89 20.43
CA THR A 106 -1.41 5.46 20.75
C THR A 106 -2.64 4.83 20.11
N TRP A 107 -2.46 4.14 18.99
CA TRP A 107 -3.49 3.33 18.35
C TRP A 107 -3.72 2.03 19.15
N LEU A 108 -4.96 1.74 19.54
CA LEU A 108 -5.30 0.60 20.40
C LEU A 108 -6.24 -0.38 19.67
N ASN A 109 -5.85 -1.64 19.57
CA ASN A 109 -6.72 -2.67 19.00
C ASN A 109 -7.60 -3.28 20.12
N HIS A 110 -8.92 -3.16 19.99
CA HIS A 110 -9.93 -3.80 20.84
C HIS A 110 -10.87 -4.74 20.03
N LEU A 111 -10.41 -5.19 18.86
CA LEU A 111 -11.16 -6.01 17.92
C LEU A 111 -11.31 -7.47 18.39
N PRO A 112 -12.32 -8.21 17.89
CA PRO A 112 -12.55 -9.60 18.26
C PRO A 112 -11.46 -10.56 17.74
N GLN A 113 -11.60 -11.84 18.08
CA GLN A 113 -10.66 -12.89 17.68
C GLN A 113 -10.79 -13.35 16.22
N LYS A 114 -11.90 -12.99 15.55
CA LYS A 114 -12.23 -13.34 14.16
C LYS A 114 -12.77 -12.11 13.43
N HIS A 115 -12.41 -11.96 12.16
CA HIS A 115 -12.88 -10.89 11.29
C HIS A 115 -14.39 -11.00 11.01
N ILE A 116 -15.06 -9.87 10.73
CA ILE A 116 -16.51 -9.82 10.42
C ILE A 116 -16.83 -10.05 8.93
N LEU A 117 -15.81 -9.97 8.07
CA LEU A 117 -15.86 -10.22 6.62
C LEU A 117 -14.96 -11.41 6.26
N PRO A 118 -15.23 -12.13 5.15
CA PRO A 118 -14.29 -13.10 4.59
C PRO A 118 -12.95 -12.44 4.27
N TRP A 119 -11.87 -13.21 4.35
CA TRP A 119 -10.52 -12.78 4.00
C TRP A 119 -9.71 -14.00 3.57
N ASP A 120 -8.91 -13.82 2.52
CA ASP A 120 -8.18 -14.91 1.89
C ASP A 120 -6.82 -15.15 2.57
N PRO A 121 -6.53 -16.33 3.14
CA PRO A 121 -5.24 -16.64 3.73
C PRO A 121 -4.19 -17.13 2.71
N THR A 122 -4.52 -17.24 1.42
CA THR A 122 -3.61 -17.71 0.37
C THR A 122 -2.78 -16.59 -0.28
N ILE A 123 -3.19 -15.33 -0.10
CA ILE A 123 -2.36 -14.16 -0.45
C ILE A 123 -1.45 -13.79 0.74
N PRO A 124 -0.32 -13.07 0.52
CA PRO A 124 0.51 -12.54 1.61
C PRO A 124 -0.33 -11.73 2.61
N THR A 125 -0.42 -12.23 3.84
CA THR A 125 -1.36 -11.72 4.86
C THR A 125 -0.73 -11.73 6.23
N ALA A 126 -1.00 -10.68 7.02
CA ALA A 126 -0.73 -10.62 8.44
C ALA A 126 -1.50 -11.72 9.16
N ILE A 127 -0.77 -12.73 9.67
CA ILE A 127 -1.35 -13.86 10.40
C ILE A 127 -0.66 -13.96 11.77
N PRO A 128 -1.39 -13.81 12.90
CA PRO A 128 -0.84 -14.00 14.22
C PRO A 128 -0.26 -15.41 14.40
N SER A 129 0.82 -15.52 15.17
CA SER A 129 1.50 -16.77 15.54
C SER A 129 0.55 -17.85 16.07
N ASN A 130 -0.45 -17.44 16.86
CA ASN A 130 -1.47 -18.31 17.45
C ASN A 130 -2.78 -18.40 16.60
N ARG A 131 -2.79 -17.77 15.41
CA ARG A 131 -3.93 -17.61 14.49
C ARG A 131 -5.21 -17.05 15.14
N LYS A 132 -5.07 -16.16 16.13
CA LYS A 132 -6.18 -15.54 16.87
C LYS A 132 -6.00 -14.02 16.98
N GLY A 133 -7.10 -13.29 16.81
CA GLY A 133 -7.07 -11.83 16.75
C GLY A 133 -6.99 -11.32 15.32
N ILE A 134 -7.43 -10.08 15.12
CA ILE A 134 -7.33 -9.36 13.85
C ILE A 134 -6.10 -8.45 13.94
N PRO A 135 -5.07 -8.64 13.09
CA PRO A 135 -4.00 -7.68 12.92
C PRO A 135 -4.49 -6.34 12.38
N THR A 136 -3.91 -5.27 12.90
CA THR A 136 -4.18 -3.89 12.49
C THR A 136 -2.90 -3.06 12.58
N VAL A 137 -2.75 -2.08 11.69
CA VAL A 137 -1.75 -0.99 11.77
C VAL A 137 -2.36 0.24 11.12
N VAL A 138 -2.11 1.43 11.65
CA VAL A 138 -2.75 2.66 11.13
C VAL A 138 -1.75 3.43 10.29
N HIS A 139 -2.04 3.61 9.01
CA HIS A 139 -1.32 4.55 8.15
C HIS A 139 -1.96 5.94 8.23
N LEU A 140 -1.15 6.99 8.21
CA LEU A 140 -1.59 8.37 8.05
C LEU A 140 -1.31 8.82 6.60
N HIS A 141 -2.28 8.57 5.72
CA HIS A 141 -2.21 8.84 4.29
C HIS A 141 -1.97 10.31 4.00
N GLY A 142 -0.92 10.57 3.22
CA GLY A 142 -0.44 11.92 2.89
C GLY A 142 0.40 12.57 3.98
N GLY A 143 0.73 11.83 5.05
CA GLY A 143 1.68 12.20 6.09
C GLY A 143 3.14 12.17 5.60
N ILE A 144 3.95 13.04 6.20
CA ILE A 144 5.40 13.08 6.09
C ILE A 144 5.94 12.82 7.49
N GLU A 145 6.04 11.55 7.85
CA GLU A 145 6.29 11.07 9.22
C GLU A 145 7.36 9.98 9.21
N GLU A 146 7.96 9.69 10.37
CA GLU A 146 9.03 8.69 10.51
C GLU A 146 8.56 7.25 10.14
N PRO A 147 9.46 6.35 9.69
CA PRO A 147 9.10 4.99 9.25
C PRO A 147 8.28 4.19 10.29
N GLU A 148 8.64 4.30 11.57
CA GLU A 148 7.99 3.57 12.65
C GLU A 148 6.57 4.08 12.99
N SER A 149 6.21 5.27 12.51
CA SER A 149 4.87 5.88 12.65
C SER A 149 4.11 6.03 11.34
N ASP A 150 4.73 5.71 10.20
CA ASP A 150 4.06 5.71 8.89
C ASP A 150 2.99 4.62 8.79
N GLY A 151 3.17 3.48 9.47
CA GLY A 151 2.19 2.40 9.49
C GLY A 151 2.44 1.30 8.45
N HIS A 152 3.73 0.98 8.21
CA HIS A 152 4.18 -0.13 7.36
C HIS A 152 3.34 -1.41 7.53
N GLY A 153 2.99 -2.09 6.44
CA GLY A 153 1.99 -3.18 6.46
C GLY A 153 2.33 -4.37 7.35
N ASP A 154 3.62 -4.67 7.52
CA ASP A 154 4.15 -5.67 8.44
C ASP A 154 4.38 -5.19 9.88
N ALA A 155 4.11 -3.92 10.19
CA ALA A 155 4.15 -3.35 11.54
C ALA A 155 2.79 -3.49 12.25
N TRP A 156 2.05 -4.55 11.94
CA TRP A 156 0.74 -4.84 12.52
C TRP A 156 0.82 -5.26 13.98
N PHE A 157 -0.29 -5.11 14.69
CA PHE A 157 -0.48 -5.63 16.04
C PHE A 157 -1.92 -6.10 16.26
N THR A 158 -2.09 -7.08 17.13
CA THR A 158 -3.42 -7.61 17.51
C THR A 158 -3.94 -6.97 18.79
N ALA A 159 -5.19 -7.27 19.14
CA ALA A 159 -5.87 -6.73 20.32
C ALA A 159 -5.03 -6.86 21.61
N GLY A 160 -4.72 -5.71 22.21
CA GLY A 160 -3.86 -5.60 23.40
C GLY A 160 -2.35 -5.69 23.16
N PHE A 161 -1.87 -5.56 21.91
CA PHE A 161 -0.46 -5.77 21.50
C PHE A 161 0.11 -7.16 21.83
N ARG A 162 -0.78 -8.17 21.96
CA ARG A 162 -0.41 -9.53 22.36
C ARG A 162 0.43 -10.26 21.33
N ASP A 163 0.21 -9.95 20.06
CA ASP A 163 0.99 -10.42 18.92
C ASP A 163 1.20 -9.27 17.95
N LYS A 164 2.33 -9.29 17.24
CA LYS A 164 2.87 -8.16 16.47
C LYS A 164 3.61 -8.69 15.23
N GLY A 165 3.53 -7.93 14.14
CA GLY A 165 4.27 -8.23 12.92
C GLY A 165 5.75 -7.93 13.04
N PRO A 166 6.57 -8.46 12.11
CA PRO A 166 8.03 -8.48 12.23
C PRO A 166 8.66 -7.08 12.25
N THR A 167 7.98 -6.07 11.67
CA THR A 167 8.48 -4.70 11.64
C THR A 167 7.85 -3.77 12.69
N TRP A 168 7.09 -4.31 13.65
CA TRP A 168 6.55 -3.49 14.74
C TRP A 168 7.66 -3.06 15.71
N THR A 169 7.90 -1.77 15.79
CA THR A 169 8.92 -1.14 16.67
C THR A 169 8.30 -0.16 17.66
N LYS A 170 7.25 0.59 17.27
CA LYS A 170 6.72 1.74 18.02
C LYS A 170 5.24 1.58 18.39
N ARG A 171 4.91 1.89 19.66
CA ARG A 171 3.55 1.77 20.22
C ARG A 171 2.70 3.03 20.11
N THR A 172 3.35 4.18 20.20
CA THR A 172 2.73 5.50 20.14
C THR A 172 3.35 6.23 18.99
N TYR A 173 2.57 6.44 17.96
CA TYR A 173 3.01 7.08 16.74
C TYR A 173 3.24 8.57 17.02
N HIS A 174 4.27 9.13 16.41
CA HIS A 174 4.64 10.53 16.51
C HIS A 174 4.44 11.15 15.14
N TYR A 175 3.48 12.06 15.05
CA TYR A 175 3.22 12.88 13.88
C TYR A 175 3.80 14.27 14.12
N HIS A 176 4.84 14.65 13.40
CA HIS A 176 5.51 15.94 13.55
C HIS A 176 4.63 17.09 13.04
N ASN A 177 3.78 16.86 12.04
CA ASN A 177 2.99 17.90 11.37
C ASN A 177 3.85 19.05 10.78
N HIS A 178 5.13 18.79 10.47
CA HIS A 178 6.03 19.79 9.87
C HIS A 178 5.81 20.00 8.36
N GLN A 179 4.90 19.25 7.74
CA GLN A 179 4.51 19.45 6.34
C GLN A 179 3.58 20.64 6.13
N HIS A 180 3.29 20.96 4.87
CA HIS A 180 2.33 21.98 4.48
C HIS A 180 0.90 21.68 5.02
N PRO A 181 0.07 22.71 5.27
CA PRO A 181 -1.32 22.50 5.67
C PRO A 181 -2.13 21.86 4.54
N GLY A 182 -3.14 21.07 4.92
CA GLY A 182 -4.03 20.40 3.97
C GLY A 182 -4.66 19.12 4.53
N ASN A 183 -5.07 18.25 3.61
CA ASN A 183 -5.95 17.12 3.89
C ASN A 183 -5.19 15.79 3.93
N LEU A 184 -5.41 15.04 4.99
CA LEU A 184 -4.89 13.71 5.19
C LEU A 184 -6.05 12.82 5.63
N TRP A 185 -5.83 11.50 5.68
CA TRP A 185 -6.77 10.57 6.28
C TRP A 185 -6.00 9.42 6.91
N TYR A 186 -6.56 8.80 7.94
CA TYR A 186 -5.96 7.66 8.60
C TYR A 186 -6.83 6.42 8.40
N HIS A 187 -6.19 5.29 8.12
CA HIS A 187 -6.87 4.04 7.85
C HIS A 187 -6.02 2.84 8.23
N ASP A 188 -6.62 1.65 8.28
CA ASP A 188 -5.84 0.44 8.49
C ASP A 188 -4.96 0.08 7.27
N HIS A 189 -3.77 -0.46 7.50
CA HIS A 189 -2.81 -0.81 6.44
C HIS A 189 -2.21 -2.22 6.62
N ALA A 190 -2.84 -3.10 7.42
CA ALA A 190 -2.26 -4.40 7.76
C ALA A 190 -2.12 -5.31 6.54
N MET A 191 -0.95 -5.94 6.39
CA MET A 191 -0.59 -6.80 5.25
C MET A 191 -1.70 -7.80 4.93
N GLY A 192 -2.14 -7.85 3.66
CA GLY A 192 -3.22 -8.71 3.17
C GLY A 192 -4.61 -8.48 3.80
N LEU A 193 -4.77 -7.58 4.76
CA LEU A 193 -6.02 -7.28 5.46
C LEU A 193 -6.57 -5.87 5.21
N THR A 194 -5.75 -4.92 4.71
CA THR A 194 -6.17 -3.54 4.34
C THR A 194 -7.55 -3.49 3.72
N ARG A 195 -7.81 -4.23 2.63
CA ARG A 195 -9.10 -4.23 1.93
C ARG A 195 -10.29 -4.58 2.83
N VAL A 196 -10.13 -5.52 3.77
CA VAL A 196 -11.23 -5.98 4.63
C VAL A 196 -11.37 -5.14 5.90
N ASN A 197 -10.27 -4.60 6.43
CA ASN A 197 -10.26 -3.70 7.57
C ASN A 197 -10.84 -2.30 7.20
N LEU A 198 -10.51 -1.78 6.02
CA LEU A 198 -11.17 -0.60 5.44
C LEU A 198 -12.67 -0.86 5.21
N LEU A 199 -13.01 -1.99 4.57
CA LEU A 199 -14.39 -2.34 4.28
C LEU A 199 -15.23 -2.44 5.58
N ALA A 200 -14.65 -3.00 6.64
CA ALA A 200 -15.23 -3.08 7.98
C ALA A 200 -15.46 -1.71 8.66
N GLY A 201 -14.77 -0.64 8.24
CA GLY A 201 -14.99 0.74 8.70
C GLY A 201 -13.79 1.47 9.31
N LEU A 202 -12.57 0.90 9.26
CA LEU A 202 -11.36 1.53 9.81
C LEU A 202 -10.79 2.60 8.86
N ILE A 203 -11.48 3.75 8.81
CA ILE A 203 -11.14 4.96 8.05
C ILE A 203 -11.48 6.21 8.88
N GLY A 204 -10.77 7.32 8.73
CA GLY A 204 -11.05 8.60 9.41
C GLY A 204 -10.25 9.77 8.85
N ALA A 205 -10.70 11.01 9.05
CA ALA A 205 -10.05 12.20 8.46
C ALA A 205 -8.97 12.81 9.37
N TYR A 206 -7.92 13.40 8.78
CA TYR A 206 -6.89 14.15 9.49
C TYR A 206 -6.61 15.47 8.76
N ILE A 207 -6.50 16.60 9.47
CA ILE A 207 -6.33 17.92 8.84
C ILE A 207 -5.19 18.65 9.55
N ILE A 208 -4.17 19.05 8.78
CA ILE A 208 -3.11 19.94 9.27
C ILE A 208 -3.51 21.37 8.95
N ARG A 209 -3.68 22.18 10.00
CA ARG A 209 -4.00 23.61 9.95
C ARG A 209 -2.73 24.44 10.10
N HIS A 210 -2.63 25.55 9.39
CA HIS A 210 -1.56 26.54 9.58
C HIS A 210 -2.17 27.95 9.56
N PRO A 211 -2.73 28.41 10.69
CA PRO A 211 -3.51 29.66 10.74
C PRO A 211 -2.77 30.88 10.18
N GLU A 212 -1.47 31.01 10.44
CA GLU A 212 -0.64 32.13 9.97
C GLU A 212 -0.67 32.34 8.45
N ILE A 213 -0.77 31.26 7.65
CA ILE A 213 -0.85 31.34 6.18
C ILE A 213 -2.26 31.12 5.65
N GLU A 214 -3.08 30.28 6.30
CA GLU A 214 -4.45 29.97 5.85
C GLU A 214 -5.46 31.10 6.14
N GLN A 215 -5.32 31.82 7.26
CA GLN A 215 -6.28 32.86 7.66
C GLN A 215 -6.36 33.99 6.63
N HIS A 216 -5.23 34.33 6.01
CA HIS A 216 -5.14 35.35 4.96
C HIS A 216 -5.90 34.98 3.67
N LEU A 217 -6.18 33.70 3.43
CA LEU A 217 -6.95 33.25 2.27
C LEU A 217 -8.43 33.63 2.40
N GLY A 218 -8.95 33.75 3.63
CA GLY A 218 -10.35 34.08 3.88
C GLY A 218 -11.36 33.06 3.37
N LEU A 219 -10.94 31.81 3.13
CA LEU A 219 -11.81 30.70 2.70
C LEU A 219 -12.90 30.41 3.75
N PRO A 220 -14.01 29.74 3.37
CA PRO A 220 -14.95 29.20 4.34
C PRO A 220 -14.20 28.36 5.39
N SER A 221 -14.52 28.64 6.65
CA SER A 221 -13.76 28.21 7.83
C SER A 221 -14.71 28.18 9.03
N CYS A 222 -14.22 27.65 10.16
CA CYS A 222 -15.00 27.19 11.32
C CYS A 222 -15.83 25.93 11.04
N ASP A 223 -16.25 25.27 12.12
CA ASP A 223 -16.90 23.95 12.08
C ASP A 223 -18.24 23.94 11.31
N GLU A 224 -18.89 25.10 11.18
CA GLU A 224 -20.15 25.23 10.45
C GLU A 224 -19.97 25.24 8.92
N PHE A 225 -18.80 25.67 8.41
CA PHE A 225 -18.58 25.90 6.98
C PHE A 225 -17.38 25.16 6.37
N ASP A 226 -16.61 24.38 7.16
CA ASP A 226 -15.48 23.58 6.70
C ASP A 226 -15.64 22.11 7.14
N HIS A 227 -16.02 21.25 6.19
CA HIS A 227 -16.47 19.88 6.42
C HIS A 227 -15.61 18.85 5.69
N ALA A 228 -15.24 17.78 6.39
CA ALA A 228 -14.73 16.57 5.74
C ALA A 228 -15.90 15.70 5.27
N LEU A 229 -15.88 15.29 4.01
CA LEU A 229 -16.83 14.36 3.41
C LEU A 229 -16.08 13.09 3.02
N VAL A 230 -16.10 12.08 3.88
CA VAL A 230 -15.51 10.77 3.59
C VAL A 230 -16.55 9.94 2.84
N VAL A 231 -16.28 9.71 1.55
CA VAL A 231 -17.17 9.00 0.62
C VAL A 231 -16.64 7.59 0.39
N PHE A 232 -17.50 6.59 0.52
CA PHE A 232 -17.16 5.19 0.28
C PHE A 232 -18.42 4.38 -0.07
N ASP A 233 -18.26 3.22 -0.71
CA ASP A 233 -19.37 2.38 -1.16
C ASP A 233 -19.47 1.05 -0.39
N ARG A 234 -20.69 0.57 -0.14
CA ARG A 234 -20.94 -0.71 0.56
C ARG A 234 -22.12 -1.46 -0.06
N GLY A 235 -21.98 -2.78 -0.18
CA GLY A 235 -23.10 -3.71 -0.33
C GLY A 235 -23.60 -4.17 1.04
N PHE A 236 -24.89 -4.49 1.14
CA PHE A 236 -25.50 -4.98 2.39
C PHE A 236 -26.32 -6.25 2.17
N ARG A 237 -26.40 -7.07 3.22
CA ARG A 237 -27.37 -8.16 3.35
C ARG A 237 -28.67 -7.65 3.97
N VAL A 238 -29.75 -8.42 3.84
CA VAL A 238 -31.08 -8.09 4.39
C VAL A 238 -31.12 -8.00 5.93
N ASP A 239 -30.17 -8.63 6.62
CA ASP A 239 -29.98 -8.52 8.08
C ASP A 239 -29.17 -7.27 8.50
N GLY A 240 -28.77 -6.46 7.52
CA GLY A 240 -27.94 -5.27 7.70
C GLY A 240 -26.45 -5.53 7.77
N SER A 241 -25.95 -6.77 7.64
CA SER A 241 -24.49 -7.01 7.55
C SER A 241 -23.90 -6.40 6.29
N ILE A 242 -22.62 -6.00 6.32
CA ILE A 242 -21.89 -5.69 5.08
C ILE A 242 -21.83 -6.96 4.24
N TYR A 243 -22.05 -6.82 2.93
CA TYR A 243 -21.79 -7.86 1.95
C TYR A 243 -20.40 -7.70 1.35
N MET A 244 -19.70 -8.83 1.28
CA MET A 244 -18.53 -9.09 0.46
C MET A 244 -18.67 -10.53 -0.03
N ASN A 245 -18.32 -10.80 -1.28
CA ASN A 245 -18.34 -12.17 -1.78
C ASN A 245 -17.31 -13.01 -1.00
N SER A 246 -17.71 -14.20 -0.56
CA SER A 246 -16.83 -15.14 0.15
C SER A 246 -16.11 -16.10 -0.79
N THR A 247 -16.35 -15.95 -2.10
CA THR A 247 -15.79 -16.76 -3.18
C THR A 247 -15.01 -15.84 -4.10
N GLY A 248 -13.73 -16.14 -4.33
CA GLY A 248 -12.86 -15.37 -5.21
C GLY A 248 -13.20 -15.53 -6.69
N ASN A 249 -12.59 -14.71 -7.54
CA ASN A 249 -12.75 -14.82 -9.00
C ASN A 249 -12.13 -16.13 -9.54
N ASN A 250 -11.00 -16.54 -8.97
CA ASN A 250 -10.42 -17.85 -9.21
C ASN A 250 -10.28 -18.64 -7.89
N PRO A 251 -11.35 -19.33 -7.43
CA PRO A 251 -11.35 -20.05 -6.16
C PRO A 251 -10.33 -21.18 -6.05
N SER A 252 -9.78 -21.65 -7.18
CA SER A 252 -8.76 -22.70 -7.19
C SER A 252 -7.36 -22.18 -6.83
N ILE A 253 -7.12 -20.87 -6.98
CA ILE A 253 -5.86 -20.18 -6.64
C ILE A 253 -6.07 -19.36 -5.37
N HIS A 254 -7.10 -18.52 -5.35
CA HIS A 254 -7.47 -17.66 -4.24
C HIS A 254 -8.95 -17.87 -3.88
N PRO A 255 -9.26 -18.69 -2.87
CA PRO A 255 -10.62 -19.07 -2.51
C PRO A 255 -11.60 -17.92 -2.23
N GLN A 256 -11.11 -16.75 -1.78
CA GLN A 256 -11.93 -15.61 -1.35
C GLN A 256 -11.47 -14.24 -1.90
N TRP A 257 -10.34 -14.16 -2.60
CA TRP A 257 -9.86 -12.90 -3.16
C TRP A 257 -10.56 -12.54 -4.48
N GLN A 258 -10.97 -11.29 -4.58
CA GLN A 258 -11.41 -10.64 -5.81
C GLN A 258 -10.50 -9.42 -6.04
N PRO A 259 -10.20 -9.05 -7.30
CA PRO A 259 -9.32 -7.93 -7.61
C PRO A 259 -9.86 -6.60 -7.07
N GLU A 260 -11.17 -6.40 -7.14
CA GLU A 260 -11.85 -5.15 -6.77
C GLU A 260 -13.09 -5.41 -5.91
N TYR A 261 -13.61 -4.34 -5.30
CA TYR A 261 -14.88 -4.35 -4.57
C TYR A 261 -15.74 -3.15 -4.98
N PHE A 262 -16.99 -3.44 -5.32
CA PHE A 262 -18.00 -2.44 -5.63
C PHE A 262 -19.26 -2.68 -4.81
N GLY A 263 -19.65 -1.69 -4.02
CA GLY A 263 -20.96 -1.62 -3.37
C GLY A 263 -21.90 -0.70 -4.13
N ASP A 264 -23.21 -0.94 -4.04
CA ASP A 264 -24.21 -0.06 -4.65
C ASP A 264 -24.65 1.10 -3.74
N ALA A 265 -24.57 0.94 -2.42
CA ALA A 265 -24.93 2.01 -1.50
C ALA A 265 -23.76 2.97 -1.32
N ILE A 266 -23.92 4.21 -1.79
CA ILE A 266 -22.92 5.27 -1.60
C ILE A 266 -23.12 5.88 -0.22
N ILE A 267 -22.06 5.84 0.58
CA ILE A 267 -22.01 6.30 1.95
C ILE A 267 -21.20 7.59 2.01
N VAL A 268 -21.74 8.63 2.67
CA VAL A 268 -21.00 9.84 3.04
C VAL A 268 -21.08 10.00 4.55
N ASN A 269 -19.92 10.12 5.21
CA ASN A 269 -19.80 10.20 6.67
C ASN A 269 -20.64 9.13 7.42
N GLY A 270 -20.67 7.91 6.90
CA GLY A 270 -21.39 6.80 7.55
C GLY A 270 -22.91 6.80 7.35
N LYS A 271 -23.46 7.60 6.44
CA LYS A 271 -24.87 7.55 6.03
C LYS A 271 -25.01 7.24 4.55
N ALA A 272 -25.96 6.39 4.19
CA ALA A 272 -26.27 6.07 2.79
C ALA A 272 -27.11 7.20 2.17
N TRP A 273 -26.63 7.79 1.07
CA TRP A 273 -27.24 8.93 0.37
C TRP A 273 -27.82 10.02 1.29
N PRO A 274 -27.02 10.65 2.17
CA PRO A 274 -27.56 11.59 3.14
C PRO A 274 -28.05 12.88 2.47
N TYR A 275 -28.84 13.65 3.20
CA TYR A 275 -29.04 15.07 2.94
C TYR A 275 -28.21 15.93 3.89
N MET A 276 -27.82 17.12 3.46
CA MET A 276 -27.27 18.17 4.33
C MET A 276 -28.06 19.47 4.11
N LYS A 277 -28.52 20.11 5.19
CA LYS A 277 -29.07 21.47 5.10
C LYS A 277 -27.92 22.46 5.04
N VAL A 278 -28.00 23.39 4.10
CA VAL A 278 -26.97 24.43 3.90
C VAL A 278 -27.61 25.79 3.76
N ARG A 279 -27.03 26.76 4.46
CA ARG A 279 -27.33 28.18 4.29
C ARG A 279 -26.97 28.58 2.85
N ARG A 280 -27.63 29.61 2.31
CA ARG A 280 -27.46 30.06 0.91
C ARG A 280 -26.17 30.87 0.71
N ARG A 281 -25.00 30.24 0.93
CA ARG A 281 -23.65 30.85 0.98
C ARG A 281 -22.54 29.87 0.55
N LYS A 282 -21.27 30.27 0.66
CA LYS A 282 -20.11 29.40 0.37
C LYS A 282 -19.78 28.47 1.54
N TYR A 283 -19.47 27.22 1.20
CA TYR A 283 -18.98 26.17 2.11
C TYR A 283 -17.69 25.58 1.53
N ARG A 284 -16.80 25.10 2.41
CA ARG A 284 -15.61 24.34 2.07
C ARG A 284 -15.85 22.87 2.39
N PHE A 285 -15.55 21.99 1.44
CA PHE A 285 -15.67 20.55 1.57
C PHE A 285 -14.36 19.86 1.18
N ARG A 286 -13.90 18.96 2.04
CA ARG A 286 -12.71 18.14 1.86
C ARG A 286 -13.21 16.73 1.55
N ILE A 287 -13.38 16.44 0.25
CA ILE A 287 -13.99 15.20 -0.21
C ILE A 287 -12.90 14.15 -0.35
N ILE A 288 -12.99 13.08 0.45
CA ILE A 288 -12.02 11.99 0.55
C ILE A 288 -12.68 10.75 -0.04
N ASN A 289 -12.09 10.14 -1.08
CA ASN A 289 -12.56 8.85 -1.58
C ASN A 289 -11.90 7.71 -0.78
N ALA A 290 -12.65 7.14 0.16
CA ALA A 290 -12.25 5.99 0.98
C ALA A 290 -12.92 4.68 0.52
N SER A 291 -13.34 4.59 -0.74
CA SER A 291 -13.76 3.34 -1.39
C SER A 291 -12.59 2.39 -1.58
N ASN A 292 -12.90 1.09 -1.66
CA ASN A 292 -11.91 0.05 -1.94
C ASN A 292 -11.38 0.09 -3.38
N ALA A 293 -12.26 0.34 -4.37
CA ALA A 293 -11.89 0.41 -5.79
C ALA A 293 -12.67 1.49 -6.57
N ARG A 294 -13.89 1.84 -6.13
CA ARG A 294 -14.78 2.78 -6.85
C ARG A 294 -14.16 4.17 -7.06
N PHE A 295 -14.11 4.57 -8.33
CA PHE A 295 -13.87 5.96 -8.74
C PHE A 295 -15.18 6.75 -8.68
N PHE A 296 -15.09 8.06 -8.41
CA PHE A 296 -16.21 8.98 -8.50
C PHE A 296 -15.90 10.12 -9.47
N GLN A 297 -16.74 10.32 -10.48
CA GLN A 297 -16.72 11.52 -11.32
C GLN A 297 -17.84 12.42 -10.79
N PHE A 298 -17.52 13.22 -9.78
CA PHE A 298 -18.49 14.06 -9.08
C PHE A 298 -18.99 15.20 -9.96
N PHE A 299 -20.30 15.44 -9.97
CA PHE A 299 -20.94 16.60 -10.60
C PHE A 299 -22.23 16.97 -9.88
N PHE A 300 -22.75 18.18 -10.13
CA PHE A 300 -24.05 18.62 -9.60
C PHE A 300 -25.15 18.51 -10.65
N THR A 301 -26.26 17.86 -10.32
CA THR A 301 -27.41 17.69 -11.24
C THR A 301 -28.10 19.01 -11.61
N ASN A 302 -27.96 20.05 -10.79
CA ASN A 302 -28.49 21.39 -11.05
C ASN A 302 -27.46 22.34 -11.72
N GLY A 303 -26.26 21.84 -12.05
CA GLY A 303 -25.21 22.61 -12.72
C GLY A 303 -24.39 23.55 -11.84
N LEU A 304 -24.45 23.42 -10.50
CA LEU A 304 -23.48 24.06 -9.60
C LEU A 304 -22.04 23.64 -9.93
N GLU A 305 -21.10 24.54 -9.66
CA GLU A 305 -19.67 24.35 -9.94
C GLU A 305 -18.87 24.13 -8.66
N PHE A 306 -17.79 23.37 -8.76
CA PHE A 306 -16.75 23.27 -7.74
C PHE A 306 -15.70 24.35 -7.99
N VAL A 307 -15.22 25.00 -6.93
CA VAL A 307 -14.00 25.80 -6.97
C VAL A 307 -12.91 25.06 -6.20
N VAL A 308 -12.07 24.31 -6.92
CA VAL A 308 -11.00 23.51 -6.33
C VAL A 308 -9.91 24.44 -5.80
N VAL A 309 -9.59 24.32 -4.52
CA VAL A 309 -8.52 25.07 -3.83
C VAL A 309 -7.35 24.18 -3.41
N GLY A 310 -7.53 22.86 -3.42
CA GLY A 310 -6.48 21.89 -3.09
C GLY A 310 -6.74 20.52 -3.72
N SER A 311 -5.66 19.76 -3.89
CA SER A 311 -5.66 18.38 -4.40
C SER A 311 -4.80 17.52 -3.49
N ASP A 312 -5.31 16.35 -3.12
CA ASP A 312 -4.78 15.49 -2.07
C ASP A 312 -4.47 16.31 -0.79
N SER A 313 -3.22 16.24 -0.32
CA SER A 313 -2.77 16.95 0.87
C SER A 313 -2.28 18.38 0.64
N ALA A 314 -2.22 18.89 -0.59
CA ALA A 314 -1.67 20.22 -0.89
C ALA A 314 -2.69 21.20 -1.47
N TYR A 315 -2.49 22.48 -1.20
CA TYR A 315 -3.22 23.54 -1.90
C TYR A 315 -2.76 23.64 -3.37
N LEU A 316 -3.63 24.16 -4.23
CA LEU A 316 -3.23 24.68 -5.54
C LEU A 316 -2.62 26.08 -5.38
N GLU A 317 -1.87 26.57 -6.37
CA GLU A 317 -1.37 27.96 -6.36
C GLU A 317 -2.47 28.99 -6.65
N GLU A 318 -3.46 28.61 -7.44
CA GLU A 318 -4.63 29.41 -7.81
C GLU A 318 -5.90 28.53 -7.80
N PRO A 319 -7.08 29.07 -7.47
CA PRO A 319 -8.32 28.30 -7.44
C PRO A 319 -8.81 27.94 -8.84
N VAL A 320 -9.24 26.70 -9.06
CA VAL A 320 -9.70 26.22 -10.37
C VAL A 320 -11.19 25.89 -10.34
N LYS A 321 -11.98 26.59 -11.18
CA LYS A 321 -13.40 26.26 -11.37
C LYS A 321 -13.56 25.04 -12.28
N THR A 322 -14.47 24.13 -11.91
CA THR A 322 -14.88 22.99 -12.75
C THR A 322 -16.32 22.57 -12.45
N LYS A 323 -17.00 22.00 -13.44
CA LYS A 323 -18.34 21.41 -13.28
C LYS A 323 -18.31 19.96 -12.81
N GLU A 324 -17.16 19.32 -12.99
CA GLU A 324 -16.96 17.91 -12.70
C GLU A 324 -15.56 17.66 -12.10
N LYS A 325 -15.43 16.65 -11.24
CA LYS A 325 -14.14 16.24 -10.66
C LYS A 325 -14.07 14.72 -10.52
N LEU A 326 -13.11 14.10 -11.22
CA LEU A 326 -12.75 12.70 -11.03
C LEU A 326 -11.91 12.56 -9.76
N LEU A 327 -12.28 11.60 -8.92
CA LEU A 327 -11.59 11.26 -7.68
C LEU A 327 -11.46 9.72 -7.58
N ALA A 328 -10.24 9.23 -7.70
CA ALA A 328 -9.92 7.82 -7.52
C ALA A 328 -9.85 7.45 -6.04
N PRO A 329 -9.83 6.16 -5.66
CA PRO A 329 -9.52 5.72 -4.31
C PRO A 329 -8.29 6.43 -3.74
N SER A 330 -8.36 6.81 -2.47
CA SER A 330 -7.33 7.52 -1.71
C SER A 330 -6.99 8.95 -2.17
N GLU A 331 -7.56 9.46 -3.27
CA GLU A 331 -7.46 10.89 -3.61
C GLU A 331 -8.36 11.74 -2.72
N ILE A 332 -7.93 12.99 -2.49
CA ILE A 332 -8.72 14.02 -1.81
C ILE A 332 -8.89 15.22 -2.74
N VAL A 333 -10.04 15.89 -2.68
CA VAL A 333 -10.21 17.21 -3.28
C VAL A 333 -10.77 18.21 -2.27
N ASP A 334 -10.13 19.38 -2.22
CA ASP A 334 -10.53 20.49 -1.37
C ASP A 334 -11.26 21.51 -2.25
N VAL A 335 -12.56 21.69 -2.02
CA VAL A 335 -13.44 22.50 -2.87
C VAL A 335 -14.21 23.52 -2.06
N VAL A 336 -14.36 24.72 -2.61
CA VAL A 336 -15.41 25.66 -2.21
C VAL A 336 -16.61 25.48 -3.13
N MET A 337 -17.78 25.27 -2.54
CA MET A 337 -19.07 25.21 -3.22
C MET A 337 -19.88 26.45 -2.84
N ASP A 338 -20.43 27.15 -3.84
CA ASP A 338 -21.18 28.39 -3.62
C ASP A 338 -22.68 28.19 -3.81
N PHE A 339 -23.39 27.84 -2.73
CA PHE A 339 -24.84 27.63 -2.78
C PHE A 339 -25.62 28.93 -3.01
N SER A 340 -25.01 30.12 -2.85
CA SER A 340 -25.65 31.39 -3.22
C SER A 340 -25.89 31.52 -4.73
N SER A 341 -25.05 30.85 -5.53
CA SER A 341 -25.19 30.78 -6.99
C SER A 341 -26.27 29.79 -7.49
N SER A 342 -26.82 28.96 -6.59
CA SER A 342 -27.88 28.01 -6.94
C SER A 342 -29.14 28.74 -7.40
N ARG A 343 -29.84 28.16 -8.37
CA ARG A 343 -31.18 28.64 -8.81
C ARG A 343 -32.33 27.97 -8.07
N GLY A 344 -32.08 26.85 -7.39
CA GLY A 344 -33.09 26.11 -6.64
C GLY A 344 -32.91 26.20 -5.12
N ASP A 345 -33.75 25.48 -4.39
CA ASP A 345 -33.63 25.16 -2.96
C ASP A 345 -33.04 23.76 -2.72
N SER A 346 -32.49 23.12 -3.75
CA SER A 346 -31.71 21.89 -3.60
C SER A 346 -30.66 21.68 -4.71
N ALA A 347 -29.69 20.82 -4.41
CA ALA A 347 -28.66 20.33 -5.33
C ALA A 347 -28.34 18.87 -5.00
N ILE A 348 -28.26 17.98 -6.00
CA ILE A 348 -27.78 16.60 -5.77
C ILE A 348 -26.34 16.52 -6.28
N LEU A 349 -25.44 16.07 -5.41
CA LEU A 349 -24.11 15.62 -5.80
C LEU A 349 -24.26 14.19 -6.34
N ALA A 350 -23.87 14.01 -7.60
CA ALA A 350 -24.01 12.77 -8.35
C ALA A 350 -22.64 12.29 -8.84
N ASN A 351 -22.64 11.07 -9.36
CA ASN A 351 -21.49 10.35 -9.90
C ASN A 351 -21.85 9.77 -11.27
N ASN A 352 -20.91 9.78 -12.23
CA ASN A 352 -21.03 9.09 -13.52
C ASN A 352 -19.75 8.37 -13.95
N ALA A 353 -18.84 8.02 -13.02
CA ALA A 353 -17.68 7.20 -13.33
C ALA A 353 -18.08 5.73 -13.52
N SER A 354 -17.63 5.11 -14.62
CA SER A 354 -17.73 3.67 -14.84
C SER A 354 -17.00 2.88 -13.75
N TYR A 355 -17.40 1.64 -13.51
CA TYR A 355 -16.73 0.73 -12.57
C TYR A 355 -16.75 -0.72 -13.11
N PRO A 356 -15.60 -1.42 -13.25
CA PRO A 356 -14.22 -0.94 -13.13
C PRO A 356 -13.92 0.30 -13.99
N TYR A 357 -12.98 1.16 -13.55
CA TYR A 357 -12.70 2.42 -14.24
C TYR A 357 -11.46 2.27 -15.15
N PRO A 358 -11.52 2.62 -16.46
CA PRO A 358 -12.50 3.54 -17.07
C PRO A 358 -13.65 2.89 -17.85
N SER A 359 -13.58 1.59 -18.17
CA SER A 359 -14.35 0.96 -19.25
C SER A 359 -15.40 -0.07 -18.81
N GLY A 360 -15.60 -0.26 -17.51
CA GLY A 360 -16.62 -1.16 -16.95
C GLY A 360 -18.04 -0.60 -17.02
N ASP A 361 -18.90 -1.14 -16.15
CA ASP A 361 -20.32 -0.82 -16.12
C ASP A 361 -20.57 0.66 -15.80
N GLN A 362 -21.62 1.21 -16.41
CA GLN A 362 -22.10 2.55 -16.10
C GLN A 362 -22.80 2.58 -14.73
N VAL A 363 -22.83 3.76 -14.11
CA VAL A 363 -23.60 3.97 -12.88
C VAL A 363 -25.08 3.63 -13.06
N ASN A 364 -25.67 3.04 -12.03
CA ASN A 364 -27.10 2.82 -11.91
C ASN A 364 -27.74 3.91 -11.01
N GLU A 365 -29.06 3.85 -10.80
CA GLU A 365 -29.78 4.84 -9.99
C GLU A 365 -29.23 4.93 -8.55
N ALA A 366 -28.81 3.81 -7.96
CA ALA A 366 -28.29 3.75 -6.60
C ALA A 366 -26.86 4.31 -6.49
N ASN A 367 -25.93 3.86 -7.34
CA ASN A 367 -24.52 4.24 -7.24
C ASN A 367 -24.11 5.49 -8.06
N GLY A 368 -25.04 6.03 -8.86
CA GLY A 368 -24.93 7.34 -9.51
C GLY A 368 -25.31 8.53 -8.63
N ASN A 369 -25.91 8.31 -7.46
CA ASN A 369 -26.25 9.34 -6.49
C ASN A 369 -25.30 9.30 -5.28
N VAL A 370 -24.90 10.47 -4.75
CA VAL A 370 -23.95 10.56 -3.62
C VAL A 370 -24.60 11.18 -2.38
N MET A 371 -25.07 12.42 -2.48
CA MET A 371 -25.78 13.12 -1.40
C MET A 371 -26.60 14.31 -1.93
N LYS A 372 -27.52 14.82 -1.12
CA LYS A 372 -28.36 15.98 -1.46
C LYS A 372 -28.12 17.16 -0.53
N PHE A 373 -27.92 18.34 -1.09
CA PHE A 373 -27.97 19.59 -0.34
C PHE A 373 -29.38 20.16 -0.41
N ILE A 374 -29.93 20.53 0.75
CA ILE A 374 -31.16 21.30 0.90
C ILE A 374 -30.72 22.73 1.20
N ILE A 375 -30.98 23.65 0.29
CA ILE A 375 -30.44 25.01 0.30
C ILE A 375 -31.51 25.96 0.81
N ASP A 376 -31.19 26.73 1.85
CA ASP A 376 -32.10 27.73 2.39
C ASP A 376 -32.53 28.76 1.32
N ARG A 377 -33.73 29.32 1.49
CA ARG A 377 -34.30 30.28 0.53
C ARG A 377 -33.69 31.67 0.68
N GLU A 378 -33.53 32.12 1.92
CA GLU A 378 -33.01 33.44 2.22
C GLU A 378 -31.49 33.50 2.01
N PRO A 379 -30.96 34.50 1.28
CA PRO A 379 -29.52 34.76 1.21
C PRO A 379 -28.94 35.13 2.58
N GLU A 380 -27.75 34.60 2.90
CA GLU A 380 -27.01 34.97 4.10
C GLU A 380 -25.84 35.90 3.77
N LEU A 381 -25.49 36.80 4.70
CA LEU A 381 -24.26 37.58 4.63
C LEU A 381 -23.03 36.67 4.78
N ASP A 382 -22.34 36.42 3.66
CA ASP A 382 -21.15 35.58 3.63
C ASP A 382 -19.87 36.42 3.49
N THR A 383 -19.12 36.53 4.59
CA THR A 383 -17.84 37.26 4.66
C THR A 383 -16.65 36.48 4.10
N SER A 384 -16.82 35.19 3.78
CA SER A 384 -15.78 34.35 3.19
C SER A 384 -15.50 34.70 1.72
N ARG A 385 -14.30 34.37 1.26
CA ARG A 385 -13.72 34.77 -0.02
C ARG A 385 -13.11 33.57 -0.73
N ILE A 386 -12.90 33.71 -2.03
CA ILE A 386 -12.03 32.82 -2.81
C ILE A 386 -10.95 33.72 -3.42
N PRO A 387 -9.72 33.72 -2.89
CA PRO A 387 -8.67 34.61 -3.37
C PRO A 387 -8.12 34.10 -4.71
N LYS A 388 -7.67 35.01 -5.59
CA LYS A 388 -7.07 34.63 -6.88
C LYS A 388 -5.76 33.86 -6.75
N LYS A 389 -5.11 33.94 -5.60
CA LYS A 389 -3.87 33.23 -5.25
C LYS A 389 -4.08 32.54 -3.91
N LEU A 390 -3.60 31.31 -3.83
CA LEU A 390 -3.64 30.45 -2.65
C LEU A 390 -2.20 30.30 -2.13
N ILE A 391 -1.74 29.07 -1.86
CA ILE A 391 -0.39 28.81 -1.36
C ILE A 391 0.54 28.48 -2.53
N ARG A 392 1.64 29.22 -2.64
CA ARG A 392 2.69 28.97 -3.63
C ARG A 392 3.74 28.02 -3.07
N TYR A 393 4.06 26.98 -3.83
CA TYR A 393 5.15 26.05 -3.52
C TYR A 393 6.32 26.24 -4.49
N PRO A 394 7.56 25.93 -4.10
CA PRO A 394 8.69 25.71 -5.01
C PRO A 394 8.30 24.84 -6.22
N SER A 395 8.53 25.37 -7.42
CA SER A 395 8.20 24.68 -8.68
C SER A 395 8.86 23.29 -8.78
N PRO A 396 8.21 22.34 -9.47
CA PRO A 396 8.91 21.14 -9.92
C PRO A 396 9.94 21.52 -10.99
N ASP A 397 11.17 21.05 -10.83
CA ASP A 397 12.21 21.15 -11.85
C ASP A 397 12.73 19.75 -12.19
N PRO A 398 12.30 19.15 -13.31
CA PRO A 398 12.79 17.85 -13.76
C PRO A 398 14.27 17.81 -14.11
N SER A 399 14.94 18.95 -14.34
CA SER A 399 16.38 19.00 -14.56
C SER A 399 17.19 18.85 -13.26
N SER A 400 16.55 19.11 -12.10
CA SER A 400 17.13 18.88 -10.77
C SER A 400 17.07 17.42 -10.30
N ALA A 401 16.50 16.52 -11.12
CA ALA A 401 16.23 15.14 -10.71
C ALA A 401 17.53 14.32 -10.59
N SER A 402 17.76 13.72 -9.41
CA SER A 402 18.97 12.92 -9.14
C SER A 402 18.95 11.55 -9.79
N GLN A 403 17.78 11.05 -10.17
CA GLN A 403 17.59 9.77 -10.83
C GLN A 403 16.34 9.80 -11.70
N THR A 404 16.33 8.97 -12.75
CA THR A 404 15.13 8.60 -13.51
C THR A 404 14.81 7.13 -13.25
N ARG A 405 13.53 6.79 -13.04
CA ARG A 405 13.05 5.41 -12.85
C ARG A 405 11.96 5.05 -13.82
N HIS A 406 11.83 3.76 -14.11
CA HIS A 406 10.72 3.17 -14.84
C HIS A 406 9.96 2.26 -13.86
N ILE A 407 8.66 2.51 -13.66
CA ILE A 407 7.80 1.75 -12.74
C ILE A 407 6.65 1.15 -13.55
N ALA A 408 6.69 -0.14 -13.84
CA ALA A 408 5.70 -0.82 -14.67
C ALA A 408 4.67 -1.57 -13.84
N MET A 409 3.38 -1.36 -14.13
CA MET A 409 2.26 -2.06 -13.51
C MET A 409 1.88 -3.27 -14.37
N PHE A 410 1.99 -4.46 -13.77
CA PHE A 410 1.65 -5.73 -14.41
C PHE A 410 0.45 -6.37 -13.72
N GLU A 411 -0.35 -7.06 -14.53
CA GLU A 411 -1.43 -7.93 -14.08
C GLU A 411 -1.22 -9.31 -14.71
N TYR A 412 -1.40 -10.35 -13.89
CA TYR A 412 -1.21 -11.74 -14.28
C TYR A 412 -2.53 -12.50 -14.13
N THR A 413 -3.03 -13.03 -15.24
CA THR A 413 -4.28 -13.79 -15.30
C THR A 413 -4.02 -15.30 -15.32
N SER A 414 -5.05 -16.04 -14.95
CA SER A 414 -5.09 -17.51 -15.02
C SER A 414 -5.43 -17.98 -16.46
N PRO A 415 -5.40 -19.29 -16.78
CA PRO A 415 -5.73 -19.79 -18.13
C PRO A 415 -7.17 -19.50 -18.62
N VAL A 416 -8.05 -18.99 -17.75
CA VAL A 416 -9.40 -18.52 -18.07
C VAL A 416 -9.53 -16.99 -18.07
N ASP A 417 -8.39 -16.29 -18.13
CA ASP A 417 -8.20 -14.84 -18.12
C ASP A 417 -8.68 -14.08 -16.87
N GLU A 418 -9.05 -14.79 -15.79
CA GLU A 418 -9.31 -14.17 -14.49
C GLU A 418 -8.02 -13.73 -13.78
N PRO A 419 -7.94 -12.51 -13.21
CA PRO A 419 -6.78 -12.03 -12.45
C PRO A 419 -6.38 -12.95 -11.30
N THR A 420 -5.08 -13.02 -11.03
CA THR A 420 -4.51 -13.77 -9.91
C THR A 420 -3.66 -12.89 -9.01
N HIS A 421 -2.88 -11.97 -9.59
CA HIS A 421 -2.07 -11.00 -8.85
C HIS A 421 -1.66 -9.84 -9.75
N LEU A 422 -1.36 -8.70 -9.11
CA LEU A 422 -0.80 -7.51 -9.74
C LEU A 422 0.53 -7.17 -9.07
N TYR A 423 1.53 -6.80 -9.87
CA TYR A 423 2.89 -6.47 -9.41
C TYR A 423 3.40 -5.15 -9.99
N LEU A 424 4.19 -4.43 -9.20
CA LEU A 424 5.05 -3.35 -9.69
C LEU A 424 6.38 -3.95 -10.14
N ASN A 425 6.89 -3.55 -11.30
CA ASN A 425 8.13 -4.05 -11.92
C ASN A 425 8.20 -5.59 -11.99
N GLY A 426 7.06 -6.28 -12.12
CA GLY A 426 6.97 -7.74 -12.13
C GLY A 426 7.45 -8.40 -10.82
N LYS A 427 7.49 -7.64 -9.71
CA LYS A 427 7.99 -8.07 -8.40
C LYS A 427 6.85 -8.25 -7.39
N PRO A 428 6.78 -9.37 -6.65
CA PRO A 428 5.86 -9.49 -5.52
C PRO A 428 6.21 -8.52 -4.40
N TYR A 429 5.25 -8.21 -3.51
CA TYR A 429 5.51 -7.36 -2.34
C TYR A 429 6.70 -7.85 -1.49
N SER A 430 6.89 -9.17 -1.38
CA SER A 430 8.02 -9.76 -0.66
C SER A 430 9.36 -9.74 -1.43
N TYR A 431 9.43 -9.05 -2.56
CA TYR A 431 10.67 -8.85 -3.32
C TYR A 431 11.37 -7.55 -2.86
N PRO A 432 12.70 -7.58 -2.66
CA PRO A 432 13.58 -6.44 -2.35
C PRO A 432 13.29 -5.10 -3.03
N ALA A 433 13.62 -3.97 -2.40
CA ALA A 433 13.49 -2.68 -3.07
C ALA A 433 14.38 -2.62 -4.31
N THR A 434 13.84 -1.97 -5.31
CA THR A 434 14.60 -1.28 -6.36
C THR A 434 14.45 0.24 -6.24
N GLU A 435 13.41 0.74 -5.55
CA GLU A 435 13.15 2.17 -5.35
C GLU A 435 13.74 2.66 -4.02
N THR A 436 15.03 3.00 -4.04
CA THR A 436 15.79 3.53 -2.89
C THR A 436 16.16 5.01 -3.08
N PRO A 437 15.18 5.94 -3.02
CA PRO A 437 15.43 7.37 -3.17
C PRO A 437 16.21 7.94 -1.96
N ARG A 438 16.92 9.05 -2.17
CA ARG A 438 17.62 9.74 -1.08
C ARG A 438 16.78 10.90 -0.54
N ALA A 439 16.72 11.04 0.79
CA ALA A 439 16.11 12.21 1.43
C ALA A 439 16.77 13.51 0.95
N GLY A 440 15.97 14.57 0.79
CA GLY A 440 16.38 15.84 0.21
C GLY A 440 16.39 15.88 -1.34
N THR A 441 16.18 14.76 -2.03
CA THR A 441 16.26 14.72 -3.51
C THR A 441 14.90 14.80 -4.21
N SER A 442 14.93 14.94 -5.54
CA SER A 442 13.78 14.73 -6.41
C SER A 442 14.16 13.74 -7.52
N GLU A 443 13.21 12.93 -7.97
CA GLU A 443 13.40 11.91 -9.00
C GLU A 443 12.31 11.99 -10.06
N VAL A 444 12.64 11.69 -11.32
CA VAL A 444 11.64 11.57 -12.40
C VAL A 444 11.24 10.11 -12.54
N TRP A 445 9.96 9.79 -12.36
CA TRP A 445 9.45 8.44 -12.57
C TRP A 445 8.57 8.39 -13.81
N TYR A 446 8.83 7.42 -14.68
CA TYR A 446 7.97 7.02 -15.78
C TYR A 446 7.15 5.82 -15.32
N VAL A 447 5.90 6.08 -14.93
CA VAL A 447 4.96 5.05 -14.48
C VAL A 447 4.21 4.51 -15.67
N ILE A 448 4.36 3.23 -15.96
CA ILE A 448 3.91 2.55 -17.18
C ILE A 448 2.76 1.60 -16.81
N ASN A 449 1.55 1.86 -17.29
CA ASN A 449 0.42 0.98 -17.01
C ASN A 449 0.17 0.02 -18.19
N LEU A 450 0.47 -1.28 -17.99
CA LEU A 450 0.27 -2.35 -18.97
C LEU A 450 -1.03 -3.13 -18.76
N THR A 451 -1.87 -2.72 -17.79
CA THR A 451 -3.16 -3.34 -17.45
C THR A 451 -4.32 -2.67 -18.20
N GLN A 452 -5.54 -3.17 -18.00
CA GLN A 452 -6.75 -2.60 -18.63
C GLN A 452 -7.39 -1.48 -17.78
N ASP A 453 -7.11 -1.43 -16.48
CA ASP A 453 -7.74 -0.50 -15.54
C ASP A 453 -6.88 0.71 -15.20
N ASN A 454 -7.49 1.73 -14.61
CA ASN A 454 -6.78 2.88 -14.07
C ASN A 454 -6.31 2.62 -12.64
N HIS A 455 -4.99 2.71 -12.41
CA HIS A 455 -4.43 2.48 -11.06
C HIS A 455 -4.16 3.80 -10.34
N PRO A 456 -4.76 4.04 -9.16
CA PRO A 456 -4.36 5.15 -8.29
C PRO A 456 -3.03 4.83 -7.61
N LEU A 457 -1.91 5.28 -8.19
CA LEU A 457 -0.60 5.15 -7.56
C LEU A 457 -0.50 6.09 -6.37
N HIS A 458 -0.32 5.52 -5.16
CA HIS A 458 0.11 6.24 -3.97
C HIS A 458 1.62 6.10 -3.76
N ILE A 459 2.27 7.14 -3.22
CA ILE A 459 3.64 7.10 -2.71
C ILE A 459 3.62 7.67 -1.29
N HIS A 460 4.11 6.90 -0.31
CA HIS A 460 4.30 7.34 1.07
C HIS A 460 5.49 8.31 1.17
N LEU A 461 5.49 9.19 2.18
CA LEU A 461 6.55 10.18 2.49
C LEU A 461 6.83 11.27 1.42
N GLY A 462 6.93 10.89 0.15
CA GLY A 462 7.18 11.79 -0.97
C GLY A 462 5.87 12.32 -1.58
N LEU A 463 5.86 13.61 -1.92
CA LEU A 463 4.83 14.17 -2.82
C LEU A 463 5.40 14.27 -4.23
N PHE A 464 4.51 14.19 -5.22
CA PHE A 464 4.89 14.30 -6.61
C PHE A 464 4.02 15.29 -7.38
N LYS A 465 4.59 15.85 -8.45
CA LYS A 465 3.86 16.62 -9.45
C LYS A 465 3.83 15.81 -10.74
N VAL A 466 2.63 15.57 -11.25
CA VAL A 466 2.43 14.95 -12.56
C VAL A 466 2.79 15.98 -13.62
N LEU A 467 3.54 15.56 -14.64
CA LEU A 467 3.97 16.42 -15.75
C LEU A 467 3.10 16.16 -16.99
N ASP A 468 2.94 14.89 -17.37
CA ASP A 468 2.07 14.47 -18.46
C ASP A 468 1.78 12.97 -18.47
N GLN A 469 0.78 12.55 -19.25
CA GLN A 469 0.56 11.15 -19.62
C GLN A 469 0.69 11.01 -21.15
N THR A 470 1.51 10.07 -21.62
CA THR A 470 1.71 9.82 -23.05
C THR A 470 1.31 8.39 -23.41
N GLU A 471 0.41 8.25 -24.39
CA GLU A 471 -0.10 6.97 -24.89
C GLU A 471 1.03 6.10 -25.46
N ILE A 472 1.01 4.81 -25.13
CA ILE A 472 1.93 3.78 -25.62
C ILE A 472 1.34 3.18 -26.91
N LYS A 473 1.96 3.49 -28.05
CA LYS A 473 1.66 2.86 -29.34
C LYS A 473 2.19 1.44 -29.40
N ASP A 474 1.47 0.61 -30.14
CA ASP A 474 1.78 -0.81 -30.32
C ASP A 474 1.89 -1.54 -28.96
N LEU A 475 0.95 -1.22 -28.05
CA LEU A 475 0.92 -1.68 -26.66
C LEU A 475 1.06 -3.20 -26.53
N GLY A 476 0.52 -3.98 -27.46
CA GLY A 476 0.70 -5.43 -27.50
C GLY A 476 2.17 -5.85 -27.64
N GLU A 477 2.90 -5.30 -28.62
CA GLU A 477 4.33 -5.55 -28.82
C GLU A 477 5.15 -5.11 -27.60
N PHE A 478 4.86 -3.92 -27.08
CA PHE A 478 5.56 -3.39 -25.91
C PHE A 478 5.30 -4.23 -24.65
N LYS A 479 4.04 -4.60 -24.39
CA LYS A 479 3.65 -5.47 -23.26
C LYS A 479 4.28 -6.86 -23.39
N ASP A 480 4.29 -7.44 -24.58
CA ASP A 480 4.95 -8.72 -24.86
C ASP A 480 6.46 -8.68 -24.59
N CYS A 481 7.12 -7.56 -24.88
CA CYS A 481 8.52 -7.36 -24.53
C CYS A 481 8.69 -7.21 -23.01
N MET A 482 7.88 -6.34 -22.38
CA MET A 482 7.94 -6.09 -20.94
C MET A 482 7.68 -7.35 -20.10
N LEU A 483 6.78 -8.23 -20.54
CA LEU A 483 6.52 -9.53 -19.89
C LEU A 483 7.70 -10.51 -20.01
N LYS A 484 8.57 -10.36 -21.03
CA LYS A 484 9.72 -11.25 -21.28
C LYS A 484 11.03 -10.72 -20.70
N ILE A 485 11.24 -9.40 -20.70
CA ILE A 485 12.52 -8.76 -20.34
C ILE A 485 12.38 -7.90 -19.07
N ASN A 486 11.21 -7.32 -18.82
CA ASN A 486 10.91 -6.44 -17.68
C ASN A 486 11.90 -5.27 -17.55
N ASP A 487 12.20 -4.64 -18.68
CA ASP A 487 13.12 -3.50 -18.81
C ASP A 487 12.59 -2.57 -19.89
N ALA A 488 12.14 -1.37 -19.49
CA ALA A 488 11.50 -0.42 -20.39
C ALA A 488 12.46 0.18 -21.44
N GLU A 489 13.76 0.25 -21.17
CA GLU A 489 14.73 0.81 -22.11
C GLU A 489 15.13 -0.23 -23.16
N ARG A 490 15.34 -1.48 -22.74
CA ARG A 490 15.56 -2.63 -23.63
C ARG A 490 14.33 -2.96 -24.46
N CYS A 491 13.13 -2.75 -23.92
CA CYS A 491 11.87 -2.77 -24.67
C CYS A 491 11.56 -1.45 -25.40
N HIS A 492 12.53 -0.54 -25.50
CA HIS A 492 12.46 0.65 -26.33
C HIS A 492 11.23 1.54 -26.08
N LEU A 493 10.86 1.78 -24.82
CA LEU A 493 9.73 2.64 -24.41
C LEU A 493 9.69 3.96 -25.18
N SER A 494 10.84 4.59 -25.46
CA SER A 494 10.94 5.85 -26.22
C SER A 494 10.54 5.76 -27.70
N ARG A 495 10.31 4.55 -28.24
CA ARG A 495 9.67 4.31 -29.55
C ARG A 495 8.14 4.20 -29.41
N HIS A 496 7.67 3.51 -28.38
CA HIS A 496 6.25 3.25 -28.14
C HIS A 496 5.50 4.43 -27.50
N ALA A 497 6.07 5.09 -26.49
CA ALA A 497 5.49 6.25 -25.80
C ALA A 497 5.57 7.53 -26.65
N ARG A 498 4.85 7.53 -27.78
CA ARG A 498 4.77 8.61 -28.79
C ARG A 498 3.35 8.89 -29.26
N GLY A 499 2.35 8.28 -28.63
CA GLY A 499 0.96 8.50 -28.98
C GLY A 499 0.41 9.83 -28.46
N LYS A 500 -0.91 9.90 -28.27
CA LYS A 500 -1.58 11.07 -27.73
C LYS A 500 -0.99 11.43 -26.36
N LYS A 501 -0.43 12.64 -26.28
CA LYS A 501 -0.09 13.30 -25.02
C LYS A 501 -1.35 13.89 -24.39
N VAL A 502 -1.53 13.68 -23.10
CA VAL A 502 -2.63 14.19 -22.29
C VAL A 502 -2.04 15.04 -21.17
N ASP A 503 -2.33 16.33 -21.22
CA ASP A 503 -1.90 17.29 -20.20
C ASP A 503 -2.68 17.11 -18.90
N VAL A 504 -2.03 17.39 -17.78
CA VAL A 504 -2.63 17.31 -16.45
C VAL A 504 -3.69 18.40 -16.31
N ARG A 505 -4.92 18.00 -15.95
CA ARG A 505 -6.04 18.92 -15.70
C ARG A 505 -5.62 19.99 -14.68
N ALA A 506 -6.00 21.25 -14.91
CA ALA A 506 -5.55 22.38 -14.06
C ALA A 506 -5.84 22.17 -12.56
N HIS A 507 -6.99 21.57 -12.22
CA HIS A 507 -7.38 21.24 -10.83
C HIS A 507 -6.65 20.01 -10.24
N GLU A 508 -5.69 19.43 -10.96
CA GLU A 508 -4.79 18.35 -10.52
C GLU A 508 -3.31 18.70 -10.74
N ASN A 509 -3.01 19.87 -11.32
CA ASN A 509 -1.67 20.36 -11.63
C ASN A 509 -0.98 20.99 -10.40
N GLY A 510 -1.22 20.40 -9.22
CA GLY A 510 -0.59 20.75 -7.95
C GLY A 510 0.46 19.69 -7.53
N TRP A 511 0.91 19.79 -6.29
CA TRP A 511 1.57 18.67 -5.62
C TRP A 511 0.50 17.67 -5.16
N LYS A 512 0.78 16.38 -5.33
CA LYS A 512 -0.14 15.26 -5.07
C LYS A 512 0.60 14.13 -4.36
N ASN A 513 -0.17 13.21 -3.78
CA ASN A 513 0.36 11.96 -3.23
C ASN A 513 -0.36 10.73 -3.78
N VAL A 514 -1.48 10.90 -4.50
CA VAL A 514 -2.16 9.86 -5.27
C VAL A 514 -2.43 10.37 -6.68
N TYR A 515 -2.23 9.55 -7.71
CA TYR A 515 -2.68 9.90 -9.06
C TYR A 515 -3.03 8.69 -9.93
N LYS A 516 -3.88 8.98 -10.91
CA LYS A 516 -4.58 8.07 -11.80
C LYS A 516 -3.71 7.69 -13.00
N MET A 517 -3.14 6.49 -12.99
CA MET A 517 -2.31 5.96 -14.08
C MET A 517 -3.20 5.34 -15.15
N MET A 518 -3.39 6.03 -16.29
CA MET A 518 -4.29 5.55 -17.35
C MET A 518 -3.79 4.26 -18.02
N PRO A 519 -4.67 3.30 -18.32
CA PRO A 519 -4.29 2.04 -18.98
C PRO A 519 -3.73 2.29 -20.38
N GLY A 520 -2.59 1.68 -20.70
CA GLY A 520 -1.88 1.90 -21.96
C GLY A 520 -1.14 3.24 -22.08
N TYR A 521 -0.92 3.96 -20.96
CA TYR A 521 -0.14 5.19 -20.91
C TYR A 521 1.13 5.04 -20.08
N MET A 522 2.13 5.85 -20.44
CA MET A 522 3.28 6.18 -19.61
C MET A 522 3.02 7.56 -18.98
N THR A 523 2.87 7.61 -17.66
CA THR A 523 2.74 8.83 -16.87
C THR A 523 4.12 9.29 -16.41
N LYS A 524 4.48 10.54 -16.69
CA LYS A 524 5.70 11.17 -16.19
C LYS A 524 5.38 11.98 -14.93
N ILE A 525 5.99 11.62 -13.80
CA ILE A 525 5.91 12.36 -12.54
C ILE A 525 7.29 12.83 -12.09
N LEU A 526 7.34 13.95 -11.35
CA LEU A 526 8.49 14.35 -10.55
C LEU A 526 8.15 14.11 -9.08
N VAL A 527 8.78 13.12 -8.44
CA VAL A 527 8.64 12.83 -7.01
C VAL A 527 9.67 13.65 -6.23
N ARG A 528 9.30 14.18 -5.07
CA ARG A 528 10.18 14.93 -4.15
C ARG A 528 10.19 14.27 -2.78
N PHE A 529 11.37 13.79 -2.38
CA PHE A 529 11.63 13.19 -1.08
C PHE A 529 12.16 14.25 -0.10
N ALA A 530 11.41 15.35 0.02
CA ALA A 530 11.69 16.52 0.85
C ALA A 530 10.39 17.29 1.13
N TYR A 531 10.39 18.23 2.07
CA TYR A 531 9.24 19.10 2.29
C TYR A 531 9.00 20.01 1.07
N ILE A 532 7.83 19.89 0.43
CA ILE A 532 7.53 20.63 -0.81
C ILE A 532 7.52 22.16 -0.67
N HIS A 533 7.33 22.69 0.54
CA HIS A 533 7.18 24.12 0.81
C HIS A 533 8.53 24.84 1.06
N SER A 534 9.54 24.12 1.54
CA SER A 534 10.86 24.65 1.89
C SER A 534 12.01 24.06 1.06
N ASN A 535 11.77 22.93 0.39
CA ASN A 535 12.79 22.01 -0.16
C ASN A 535 13.81 21.50 0.88
N SER A 536 13.54 21.65 2.19
CA SER A 536 14.40 21.09 3.23
C SER A 536 14.17 19.59 3.37
N SER A 537 15.21 18.87 3.80
CA SER A 537 15.07 17.48 4.23
C SER A 537 14.11 17.34 5.42
N TYR A 538 13.72 16.11 5.71
CA TYR A 538 12.87 15.73 6.82
C TYR A 538 13.54 16.00 8.18
N VAL A 539 12.74 16.17 9.24
CA VAL A 539 13.23 16.41 10.61
C VAL A 539 13.53 15.13 11.40
N PHE A 540 13.30 13.98 10.77
CA PHE A 540 13.52 12.63 11.28
C PHE A 540 14.40 11.85 10.30
N ASP A 541 14.91 10.68 10.74
CA ASP A 541 15.65 9.77 9.88
C ASP A 541 14.70 9.01 8.95
N ALA A 542 14.61 9.47 7.70
CA ALA A 542 13.82 8.81 6.66
C ALA A 542 14.49 7.52 6.10
N THR A 543 15.63 7.10 6.65
CA THR A 543 16.30 5.83 6.31
C THR A 543 16.19 4.77 7.40
N ALA A 544 15.49 5.05 8.50
CA ALA A 544 15.26 4.09 9.57
C ALA A 544 14.36 2.91 9.14
N GLU A 545 14.55 1.75 9.77
CA GLU A 545 13.69 0.58 9.60
C GLU A 545 12.30 0.81 10.24
N PRO A 546 11.19 0.38 9.60
CA PRO A 546 11.15 -0.56 8.47
C PRO A 546 11.13 0.06 7.08
N GLY A 547 11.65 1.28 6.96
CA GLY A 547 11.50 2.10 5.77
C GLY A 547 10.04 2.45 5.50
N TYR A 548 9.83 3.01 4.32
CA TYR A 548 8.52 3.12 3.68
C TYR A 548 8.40 1.95 2.72
N VAL A 549 7.18 1.57 2.34
CA VAL A 549 6.91 0.29 1.68
C VAL A 549 7.56 0.11 0.30
N TYR A 550 8.81 -0.41 0.30
CA TYR A 550 9.47 -1.37 -0.61
C TYR A 550 10.93 -1.59 -0.08
N HIS A 551 11.51 -2.81 -0.08
CA HIS A 551 12.48 -3.23 1.00
C HIS A 551 13.98 -3.61 0.67
N CYS A 552 14.52 -4.75 1.13
CA CYS A 552 15.93 -4.88 1.65
C CYS A 552 17.07 -5.30 0.65
N HIS A 553 18.37 -5.23 1.00
CA HIS A 553 19.55 -5.65 0.18
C HIS A 553 20.55 -6.66 0.84
N VAL A 554 21.29 -7.47 0.05
CA VAL A 554 22.22 -8.53 0.52
C VAL A 554 23.58 -8.53 -0.19
N GLY A 555 24.68 -8.78 0.52
CA GLY A 555 26.03 -9.00 -0.04
C GLY A 555 26.60 -10.40 0.22
N LEU A 556 27.53 -10.88 -0.63
CA LEU A 556 28.25 -12.14 -0.41
C LEU A 556 29.74 -11.94 -0.13
N VAL A 557 30.29 -12.76 0.76
CA VAL A 557 31.74 -12.96 0.88
C VAL A 557 32.07 -14.41 0.55
N LEU A 558 33.01 -14.62 -0.37
CA LEU A 558 33.52 -15.94 -0.74
C LEU A 558 34.94 -16.11 -0.23
N ASP A 559 35.25 -17.25 0.39
CA ASP A 559 36.61 -17.54 0.88
C ASP A 559 37.58 -17.78 -0.29
N ALA A 560 38.76 -17.15 -0.25
CA ALA A 560 39.84 -17.34 -1.20
C ALA A 560 40.28 -18.81 -1.36
N ALA A 561 40.09 -19.62 -0.31
CA ALA A 561 40.36 -21.06 -0.33
C ALA A 561 39.39 -21.87 -1.23
N MET A 562 38.26 -21.29 -1.66
CA MET A 562 37.33 -21.98 -2.56
C MET A 562 37.95 -22.18 -3.94
N GLU A 563 38.02 -23.43 -4.38
CA GLU A 563 38.33 -23.80 -5.77
C GLU A 563 37.37 -23.12 -6.77
N GLU A 564 37.84 -22.93 -8.00
CA GLU A 564 37.14 -22.17 -9.04
C GLU A 564 35.76 -22.78 -9.37
N GLU A 565 35.66 -24.10 -9.51
CA GLU A 565 34.38 -24.77 -9.79
C GLU A 565 33.38 -24.60 -8.63
N THR A 566 33.83 -24.79 -7.39
CA THR A 566 33.01 -24.61 -6.19
C THR A 566 32.54 -23.16 -6.05
N ARG A 567 33.38 -22.19 -6.42
CA ARG A 567 33.03 -20.76 -6.46
C ARG A 567 31.96 -20.46 -7.51
N ILE A 568 32.11 -20.98 -8.73
CA ILE A 568 31.13 -20.84 -9.81
C ILE A 568 29.78 -21.44 -9.40
N ARG A 569 29.76 -22.62 -8.77
CA ARG A 569 28.53 -23.24 -8.25
C ARG A 569 27.81 -22.35 -7.23
N HIS A 570 28.53 -21.73 -6.30
CA HIS A 570 27.93 -20.81 -5.32
C HIS A 570 27.39 -19.53 -5.96
N LEU A 571 28.08 -18.99 -6.98
CA LEU A 571 27.57 -17.86 -7.76
C LEU A 571 26.32 -18.23 -8.57
N GLN A 572 26.28 -19.43 -9.17
CA GLN A 572 25.09 -19.96 -9.85
C GLN A 572 23.92 -20.18 -8.88
N VAL A 573 24.16 -20.60 -7.63
CA VAL A 573 23.13 -20.68 -6.59
C VAL A 573 22.65 -19.28 -6.19
N ALA A 574 23.53 -18.28 -6.12
CA ALA A 574 23.15 -16.89 -5.89
C ALA A 574 22.29 -16.33 -7.04
N ASP A 575 22.65 -16.61 -8.30
CA ASP A 575 21.85 -16.25 -9.48
C ASP A 575 20.51 -17.00 -9.52
N ALA A 576 20.49 -18.28 -9.17
CA ALA A 576 19.26 -19.05 -9.02
C ALA A 576 18.37 -18.47 -7.90
N ALA A 577 18.95 -18.00 -6.79
CA ALA A 577 18.23 -17.36 -5.70
C ALA A 577 17.71 -15.96 -6.09
N ARG A 578 18.49 -15.16 -6.83
CA ARG A 578 18.02 -13.92 -7.48
C ARG A 578 16.83 -14.19 -8.40
N ALA A 579 16.89 -15.27 -9.20
CA ALA A 579 15.87 -15.59 -10.21
C ALA A 579 14.62 -16.28 -9.67
N SER A 580 14.73 -17.13 -8.63
CA SER A 580 13.62 -17.98 -8.13
C SER A 580 13.07 -17.56 -6.78
N LEU A 581 13.89 -16.99 -5.90
CA LEU A 581 13.51 -16.49 -4.57
C LEU A 581 13.45 -14.97 -4.51
N GLY A 582 13.96 -14.29 -5.55
CA GLY A 582 14.03 -12.84 -5.64
C GLY A 582 15.06 -12.19 -4.73
N LEU A 583 16.02 -12.95 -4.18
CA LEU A 583 16.96 -12.40 -3.20
C LEU A 583 17.91 -11.35 -3.82
N PRO A 584 18.15 -10.20 -3.14
CA PRO A 584 18.82 -9.03 -3.69
C PRO A 584 20.32 -9.12 -3.46
N VAL A 585 20.92 -10.19 -3.97
CA VAL A 585 22.37 -10.33 -3.88
C VAL A 585 22.98 -9.26 -4.79
N LEU A 586 23.51 -8.18 -4.21
CA LEU A 586 24.04 -7.04 -4.96
C LEU A 586 25.39 -7.40 -5.56
N GLU A 587 26.38 -7.65 -4.70
CA GLU A 587 27.77 -7.92 -5.09
C GLU A 587 28.35 -9.08 -4.27
N TYR A 588 29.48 -9.63 -4.75
CA TYR A 588 30.28 -10.59 -4.00
C TYR A 588 31.73 -10.12 -3.94
N ILE A 589 32.39 -10.36 -2.80
CA ILE A 589 33.82 -10.10 -2.61
C ILE A 589 34.50 -11.39 -2.21
N VAL A 590 35.65 -11.70 -2.84
CA VAL A 590 36.51 -12.80 -2.41
C VAL A 590 37.47 -12.29 -1.33
N THR A 591 37.69 -13.05 -0.27
CA THR A 591 38.65 -12.66 0.78
C THR A 591 40.08 -12.51 0.21
N ASP A 592 40.91 -11.68 0.83
CA ASP A 592 42.30 -11.48 0.38
C ASP A 592 43.26 -12.59 0.86
N THR A 593 42.80 -13.50 1.71
CA THR A 593 43.55 -14.65 2.23
C THR A 593 42.57 -15.77 2.64
N PRO A 594 42.93 -17.05 2.49
CA PRO A 594 42.18 -18.20 3.03
C PRO A 594 41.73 -18.04 4.49
N LEU A 595 40.46 -18.33 4.77
CA LEU A 595 39.89 -18.30 6.12
C LEU A 595 40.15 -19.61 6.91
N GLU A 596 41.41 -20.05 6.99
CA GLU A 596 41.80 -21.31 7.64
C GLU A 596 41.26 -21.47 9.09
N SER A 597 40.89 -22.69 9.48
CA SER A 597 40.54 -23.06 10.87
C SER A 597 40.91 -24.50 11.20
N GLY A 598 41.18 -24.80 12.47
CA GLY A 598 41.00 -26.17 13.00
C GLY A 598 39.53 -26.36 13.40
N GLN A 599 38.82 -27.26 12.72
CA GLN A 599 37.35 -27.40 12.76
C GLN A 599 36.76 -27.43 14.18
N SER A 600 37.32 -28.28 15.05
CA SER A 600 36.84 -28.50 16.42
C SER A 600 37.40 -27.51 17.46
N THR A 601 38.17 -26.49 17.04
CA THR A 601 38.80 -25.52 17.98
C THR A 601 38.07 -24.19 18.12
N GLY A 602 37.09 -23.90 17.25
CA GLY A 602 36.42 -22.59 17.24
C GLY A 602 37.40 -21.43 17.01
N LYS A 603 38.30 -21.54 16.02
CA LYS A 603 39.29 -20.50 15.69
C LYS A 603 39.43 -20.32 14.19
N ILE A 604 39.38 -19.07 13.75
CA ILE A 604 39.71 -18.64 12.38
C ILE A 604 41.09 -17.99 12.45
N LYS A 605 42.04 -18.37 11.59
CA LYS A 605 43.42 -17.82 11.60
C LYS A 605 43.49 -16.40 11.03
N HIS A 606 42.65 -16.07 10.04
CA HIS A 606 42.70 -14.82 9.29
C HIS A 606 41.40 -13.98 9.39
N PRO A 607 40.85 -13.70 10.59
CA PRO A 607 39.56 -13.00 10.72
C PRO A 607 39.58 -11.58 10.14
N GLY A 608 40.75 -10.91 10.13
CA GLY A 608 40.89 -9.59 9.48
C GLY A 608 40.70 -9.63 7.96
N SER A 609 40.89 -10.77 7.31
CA SER A 609 40.62 -10.96 5.88
C SER A 609 39.11 -10.94 5.59
N LEU A 610 38.33 -11.63 6.43
CA LEU A 610 36.86 -11.58 6.42
C LEU A 610 36.35 -10.15 6.64
N LEU A 611 36.87 -9.44 7.65
CA LEU A 611 36.42 -8.07 7.92
C LEU A 611 36.75 -7.10 6.77
N ARG A 612 37.95 -7.19 6.17
CA ARG A 612 38.30 -6.41 4.96
C ARG A 612 37.49 -6.78 3.71
N ALA A 613 36.95 -8.00 3.63
CA ALA A 613 36.06 -8.40 2.53
C ALA A 613 34.61 -7.90 2.75
N VAL A 614 34.18 -7.76 4.00
CA VAL A 614 32.86 -7.19 4.35
C VAL A 614 32.86 -5.67 4.24
N GLU A 615 33.93 -4.99 4.68
CA GLU A 615 34.01 -3.54 4.76
C GLU A 615 33.60 -2.80 3.47
N PRO A 616 33.99 -3.21 2.24
CA PRO A 616 33.51 -2.59 1.01
C PRO A 616 32.02 -2.86 0.73
N LEU A 617 31.50 -4.06 1.02
CA LEU A 617 30.06 -4.36 0.87
C LEU A 617 29.19 -3.42 1.73
N VAL A 618 29.68 -3.06 2.92
CA VAL A 618 28.99 -2.15 3.85
C VAL A 618 29.22 -0.68 3.48
N SER A 619 30.48 -0.30 3.23
CA SER A 619 30.85 1.09 3.01
C SER A 619 30.54 1.61 1.61
N GLN A 620 30.61 0.74 0.59
CA GLN A 620 30.42 1.08 -0.83
C GLN A 620 29.09 0.52 -1.34
N SER A 621 28.87 -0.79 -1.22
CA SER A 621 27.71 -1.49 -1.81
C SER A 621 26.41 -1.40 -1.00
N LYS A 622 26.46 -0.83 0.22
CA LYS A 622 25.31 -0.56 1.11
C LYS A 622 24.40 -1.77 1.34
N VAL A 623 24.99 -2.91 1.68
CA VAL A 623 24.23 -4.14 1.99
C VAL A 623 23.71 -4.16 3.42
N ASP A 624 22.48 -4.63 3.60
CA ASP A 624 21.80 -4.70 4.91
C ASP A 624 22.02 -6.06 5.61
N ALA A 625 22.46 -7.07 4.87
CA ALA A 625 22.88 -8.36 5.39
C ALA A 625 24.02 -8.97 4.56
N VAL A 626 24.82 -9.83 5.18
CA VAL A 626 25.95 -10.54 4.53
C VAL A 626 25.75 -12.06 4.61
N ALA A 627 26.05 -12.79 3.55
CA ALA A 627 26.27 -14.23 3.60
C ALA A 627 27.73 -14.58 3.28
N VAL A 628 28.35 -15.40 4.13
CA VAL A 628 29.76 -15.80 4.01
C VAL A 628 29.86 -17.28 3.62
N MET A 629 30.39 -17.55 2.44
CA MET A 629 30.65 -18.90 1.92
C MET A 629 32.10 -19.26 2.21
N ARG A 630 32.32 -20.28 3.03
CA ARG A 630 33.65 -20.62 3.54
C ARG A 630 34.08 -22.03 3.15
N HIS A 631 35.31 -22.20 2.67
CA HIS A 631 35.79 -23.53 2.28
C HIS A 631 36.20 -24.38 3.50
N PHE A 632 35.96 -25.67 3.39
CA PHE A 632 36.40 -26.72 4.31
C PHE A 632 37.00 -27.87 3.48
N PRO A 633 38.27 -28.26 3.68
CA PRO A 633 38.91 -29.34 2.93
C PRO A 633 38.28 -30.71 3.23
N ASP A 634 38.13 -31.55 2.21
CA ASP A 634 37.40 -32.83 2.32
C ASP A 634 38.06 -33.84 3.28
N ASP A 635 39.40 -33.86 3.35
CA ASP A 635 40.19 -34.72 4.26
C ASP A 635 39.91 -34.45 5.74
N ASP A 636 39.41 -33.25 6.05
CA ASP A 636 39.11 -32.75 7.38
C ASP A 636 37.64 -33.05 7.73
N VAL A 637 36.72 -33.14 6.77
CA VAL A 637 35.28 -33.34 7.05
C VAL A 637 34.96 -34.81 7.31
N GLY A 638 35.26 -35.22 8.54
CA GLY A 638 34.79 -36.47 9.14
C GLY A 638 33.27 -36.50 9.31
N TYR A 639 32.52 -36.56 8.20
CA TYR A 639 31.11 -36.90 8.21
C TYR A 639 30.93 -38.27 8.86
N SER A 640 30.67 -38.29 10.17
CA SER A 640 30.15 -39.51 10.78
C SER A 640 28.89 -39.88 10.00
N ASN A 641 28.83 -41.13 9.58
CA ASN A 641 27.64 -41.69 8.91
C ASN A 641 26.40 -41.53 9.82
N ASP A 642 26.62 -41.40 11.13
CA ASP A 642 25.65 -40.99 12.13
C ASP A 642 24.97 -39.65 11.77
N TYR A 643 25.69 -38.57 11.42
CA TYR A 643 25.09 -37.25 11.16
C TYR A 643 24.16 -37.32 9.95
N ARG A 644 24.56 -38.07 8.91
CA ARG A 644 23.73 -38.37 7.73
C ARG A 644 22.46 -39.18 8.08
N GLN A 645 22.50 -39.95 9.17
CA GLN A 645 21.36 -40.69 9.75
C GLN A 645 20.59 -39.91 10.83
N GLY A 646 21.03 -38.70 11.20
CA GLY A 646 20.42 -37.87 12.25
C GLY A 646 20.92 -38.15 13.68
N MET A 647 22.16 -38.60 13.85
CA MET A 647 22.82 -38.88 15.13
C MET A 647 24.20 -38.19 15.18
N GLY A 648 24.66 -37.70 16.34
CA GLY A 648 25.98 -37.05 16.45
C GLY A 648 25.95 -35.51 16.41
N ILE A 649 27.13 -34.89 16.29
CA ILE A 649 27.38 -33.46 16.43
C ILE A 649 27.75 -32.85 15.06
N ASP A 650 27.44 -31.57 14.86
CA ASP A 650 27.88 -30.80 13.70
C ASP A 650 29.27 -30.19 13.98
N ASP A 651 30.31 -30.75 13.37
CA ASP A 651 31.71 -30.36 13.60
C ASP A 651 32.11 -29.03 12.93
N ILE A 652 31.22 -28.43 12.12
CA ILE A 652 31.46 -27.19 11.38
C ILE A 652 30.74 -25.99 12.05
N ALA A 653 29.60 -26.22 12.69
CA ALA A 653 28.76 -25.20 13.33
C ALA A 653 29.51 -24.28 14.33
N GLY A 654 30.56 -24.77 14.99
CA GLY A 654 31.36 -23.98 15.92
C GLY A 654 32.20 -22.88 15.26
N VAL A 655 32.64 -23.10 14.02
CA VAL A 655 33.38 -22.12 13.19
C VAL A 655 32.42 -21.13 12.55
N GLU A 656 31.30 -21.64 12.03
CA GLU A 656 30.21 -20.85 11.44
C GLU A 656 29.66 -19.79 12.39
N ALA A 657 29.41 -20.15 13.65
CA ALA A 657 28.97 -19.22 14.68
C ALA A 657 29.97 -18.07 14.91
N ILE A 658 31.27 -18.30 14.71
CA ILE A 658 32.32 -17.29 14.90
C ILE A 658 32.41 -16.35 13.70
N ILE A 659 32.21 -16.86 12.48
CA ILE A 659 32.09 -16.02 11.26
C ILE A 659 30.95 -15.02 11.45
N SER A 660 29.74 -15.52 11.80
CA SER A 660 28.59 -14.66 12.07
C SER A 660 28.85 -13.71 13.23
N HIS A 661 29.43 -14.18 14.33
CA HIS A 661 29.73 -13.32 15.48
C HIS A 661 30.71 -12.18 15.13
N LEU A 662 31.76 -12.44 14.36
CA LEU A 662 32.73 -11.41 13.98
C LEU A 662 32.09 -10.32 13.12
N VAL A 663 31.32 -10.69 12.10
CA VAL A 663 30.65 -9.74 11.21
C VAL A 663 29.56 -8.94 11.95
N VAL A 664 28.71 -9.61 12.74
CA VAL A 664 27.68 -8.95 13.55
C VAL A 664 28.31 -8.02 14.59
N LYS A 665 29.43 -8.41 15.21
CA LYS A 665 30.11 -7.58 16.22
C LYS A 665 30.72 -6.32 15.61
N GLU A 666 31.45 -6.45 14.50
CA GLU A 666 32.19 -5.34 13.90
C GLU A 666 31.26 -4.39 13.12
N PHE A 667 30.37 -4.92 12.29
CA PHE A 667 29.54 -4.12 11.36
C PHE A 667 28.08 -3.95 11.81
N GLN A 668 27.64 -4.62 12.88
CA GLN A 668 26.25 -4.61 13.37
C GLN A 668 25.19 -5.15 12.39
N LEU A 669 25.63 -5.78 11.29
CA LEU A 669 24.77 -6.38 10.26
C LEU A 669 24.48 -7.87 10.53
N PRO A 670 23.27 -8.38 10.21
CA PRO A 670 22.98 -9.80 10.14
C PRO A 670 23.97 -10.54 9.21
N CYS A 671 24.50 -11.66 9.69
CA CYS A 671 25.47 -12.47 8.95
C CYS A 671 25.09 -13.95 8.94
N ALA A 672 24.78 -14.49 7.76
CA ALA A 672 24.64 -15.93 7.54
C ALA A 672 25.97 -16.55 7.07
N HIS A 673 26.11 -17.84 7.27
CA HIS A 673 27.25 -18.65 6.84
C HIS A 673 26.77 -19.84 6.00
N ALA A 674 27.61 -20.31 5.09
CA ALA A 674 27.41 -21.56 4.38
C ALA A 674 28.77 -22.27 4.16
N PRO A 675 28.85 -23.60 4.35
CA PRO A 675 30.06 -24.36 4.09
C PRO A 675 30.16 -24.68 2.59
N ALA A 676 31.30 -24.33 1.99
CA ALA A 676 31.64 -24.63 0.61
C ALA A 676 32.46 -25.93 0.55
N LEU A 677 31.77 -27.03 0.27
CA LEU A 677 32.25 -28.41 0.34
C LEU A 677 32.25 -29.05 -1.06
N SER A 678 33.04 -30.11 -1.26
CA SER A 678 32.96 -30.92 -2.47
C SER A 678 31.70 -31.80 -2.48
N PRO A 679 31.14 -32.12 -3.67
CA PRO A 679 29.97 -32.99 -3.78
C PRO A 679 30.26 -34.42 -3.30
N LEU A 680 29.48 -34.90 -2.32
CA LEU A 680 29.62 -36.24 -1.77
C LEU A 680 29.25 -37.35 -2.78
N PRO A 681 29.80 -38.57 -2.64
CA PRO A 681 29.37 -39.73 -3.43
C PRO A 681 27.88 -40.05 -3.26
N LEU A 682 27.23 -40.44 -4.37
CA LEU A 682 25.83 -40.85 -4.41
C LEU A 682 25.55 -42.01 -3.45
N SER A 683 24.56 -41.85 -2.57
CA SER A 683 24.05 -42.92 -1.69
C SER A 683 22.65 -43.35 -2.11
N THR A 684 22.44 -44.65 -2.22
CA THR A 684 21.13 -45.26 -2.50
C THR A 684 20.25 -45.44 -1.26
N SER A 685 20.76 -45.15 -0.06
CA SER A 685 20.00 -45.22 1.19
C SER A 685 19.99 -43.88 1.94
N LEU A 686 18.97 -43.07 1.67
CA LEU A 686 18.65 -41.85 2.41
C LEU A 686 17.28 -42.00 3.08
N ARG A 687 17.16 -41.58 4.35
CA ARG A 687 15.87 -41.57 5.04
C ARG A 687 15.05 -40.36 4.58
N PRO A 688 13.71 -40.46 4.45
CA PRO A 688 12.87 -39.32 4.03
C PRO A 688 12.99 -38.07 4.90
N LYS A 689 13.29 -38.22 6.21
CA LYS A 689 13.54 -37.09 7.12
C LYS A 689 14.81 -36.29 6.81
N SER A 690 15.74 -36.84 6.03
CA SER A 690 17.01 -36.19 5.67
C SER A 690 16.91 -35.29 4.43
N VAL A 691 15.75 -35.24 3.76
CA VAL A 691 15.56 -34.58 2.44
C VAL A 691 14.93 -33.18 2.57
N GLN A 692 14.86 -32.60 3.78
CA GLN A 692 13.99 -31.45 4.08
C GLN A 692 14.70 -30.09 4.21
N LYS A 693 15.74 -29.88 3.42
CA LYS A 693 16.53 -28.64 3.29
C LYS A 693 16.95 -28.59 1.81
N SER A 694 17.62 -27.59 1.21
CA SER A 694 18.02 -26.22 1.56
C SER A 694 17.88 -25.44 0.21
N PRO A 695 18.80 -24.60 -0.33
CA PRO A 695 19.86 -23.75 0.25
C PRO A 695 19.41 -22.29 0.50
N LEU A 696 20.25 -21.55 1.24
CA LEU A 696 20.19 -20.09 1.44
C LEU A 696 18.85 -19.53 1.98
N ALA A 697 18.59 -19.81 3.27
CA ALA A 697 17.77 -18.93 4.09
C ALA A 697 18.66 -17.90 4.80
N LEU A 698 18.49 -16.62 4.44
CA LEU A 698 18.94 -15.46 5.22
C LEU A 698 17.75 -14.96 6.05
N PRO A 699 17.53 -15.44 7.30
CA PRO A 699 16.60 -14.78 8.20
C PRO A 699 17.22 -13.46 8.68
N CYS A 700 16.67 -12.33 8.25
CA CYS A 700 16.98 -11.02 8.83
C CYS A 700 16.34 -10.93 10.23
N ASN A 701 16.94 -11.61 11.21
CA ASN A 701 16.40 -11.69 12.57
C ASN A 701 17.52 -11.94 13.60
N LYS A 702 17.44 -11.32 14.78
CA LYS A 702 18.62 -11.12 15.64
C LYS A 702 18.95 -12.28 16.60
N GLU A 703 18.17 -13.37 16.61
CA GLU A 703 18.43 -14.54 17.48
C GLU A 703 18.11 -15.92 16.86
N LEU A 704 18.94 -16.92 17.22
CA LEU A 704 18.76 -18.39 17.19
C LEU A 704 19.10 -19.23 15.92
N LYS A 705 20.36 -19.74 15.93
CA LYS A 705 20.86 -21.11 15.62
C LYS A 705 20.24 -21.96 14.47
N SER A 706 21.11 -22.35 13.51
CA SER A 706 20.92 -23.35 12.43
C SER A 706 21.15 -24.82 12.91
N PRO A 707 20.99 -25.92 12.10
CA PRO A 707 21.77 -26.21 10.86
C PRO A 707 21.06 -26.91 9.64
N LEU A 708 21.36 -26.38 8.43
CA LEU A 708 21.96 -26.97 7.19
C LEU A 708 21.43 -28.21 6.38
N VAL A 709 21.08 -27.94 5.09
CA VAL A 709 21.63 -28.50 3.80
C VAL A 709 20.98 -29.66 2.96
N GLU A 710 20.96 -29.37 1.63
CA GLU A 710 20.85 -30.10 0.33
C GLU A 710 19.54 -30.54 -0.41
N THR A 711 19.47 -30.11 -1.68
CA THR A 711 18.43 -30.37 -2.72
C THR A 711 19.06 -30.88 -4.04
N GLY A 712 18.32 -31.67 -4.83
CA GLY A 712 18.51 -31.72 -6.29
C GLY A 712 18.29 -33.07 -6.97
N GLN A 713 17.16 -33.25 -7.65
CA GLN A 713 17.05 -34.20 -8.77
C GLN A 713 16.24 -33.62 -9.93
N ILE A 714 16.82 -33.72 -11.13
CA ILE A 714 16.16 -33.51 -12.42
C ILE A 714 15.50 -34.83 -12.82
N VAL A 715 14.23 -34.79 -13.25
CA VAL A 715 13.55 -35.94 -13.87
C VAL A 715 13.06 -35.56 -15.27
N LYS A 716 13.48 -36.33 -16.27
CA LYS A 716 12.91 -36.39 -17.63
C LYS A 716 12.69 -37.86 -18.02
N PRO A 717 11.83 -38.18 -19.01
CA PRO A 717 10.74 -39.11 -18.70
C PRO A 717 10.69 -40.40 -19.55
N ARG A 718 9.87 -41.35 -19.06
CA ARG A 718 9.30 -42.55 -19.71
C ARG A 718 10.25 -43.67 -20.16
N SER A 719 10.06 -44.83 -19.53
CA SER A 719 9.32 -45.94 -20.17
C SER A 719 8.31 -46.49 -19.18
#